data_AF-A0A940DW59-F1
#
_entry.id   AF-A0A940DW59-F1
#
_cell.length_a   1.000
_cell.length_b   1.000
_cell.length_c   1.000
_cell.angle_alpha   90.00
_cell.angle_beta   90.00
_cell.angle_gamma   90.00
#
_symmetry.space_group_name_H-M   'P 1'
#
loop_
_entity.id
_entity.type
_entity.pdbx_description
1 polymer ?
#
loop_
_entity_poly.entity_id
_entity_poly.type
_entity_poly.pdbx_seq_one_letter_code
_entity_poly.pdbx_strand_id
1 'polypeptide(L)'
;MIKSIRSWSKPSGLPDLIGRKKVDWSIFEYGSHIPVEFHEDFVLANSNRHLKVGEKHSVQLIINDKNYTTTLTNVPRKDSKIGAFQLRYDQNQELKQLMRDVFQTSYQYITEHKEEGSKKNIIVPDRLTEYIEFYQTDQAFIYKVKLVPVSAHSQVSFWWVNQGQTHFQEKEGEYLWAPQQSKQGIPLPHHVNLTKAKVNDIVFCYSGGELKCIGIVKKQAVEAPKPAEIASHGWQEEGYLLELDYFDFLSRIRKGEIPEQWRLEETGPFDRNGNVKQGYFFNVSEKFVKNLYSRFEERFPLEVKEWIKEDKVGAEMIYERKEPYLTQKEIVDYISSYIQSKGFYYDKQDIINLFLSLKTKPFVVLSGISGTGKTKIVQWFAESLGATEQNGQFVLLPVRPDWSDSSDLLGYVDIQGKFQERPLIKVLEEAANHPDKPYFVVLDEMNLARVEYYFSDFLSVIESPRWENGEIVTSAVLPESVAGKRITIPANVYMIGTVNMDETTHPLSKKVLDRANTIEFNQVKLNSFEFLMELEEVGAKRVSNDSLTAKFLHLKDCFREHEDLVKQVTHVLVEINEILEPIGAQVGYRVRDEICFYLAYNKSGELLSFDEALNYQIYQKILPRIAGSDGRTEEVLKKLYQLCVNQEFNSGDLHDEDISYAKYARSAKKLSRMLRRFEYDGFTSFWL
;
A
#
# COMPACT_ATOMS: atom_id res chain seq x y z
N MET A 1 -20.84 -3.91 1.16
CA MET A 1 -22.08 -4.03 1.97
C MET A 1 -22.99 -5.01 1.25
N ILE A 2 -23.49 -6.05 1.93
CA ILE A 2 -24.29 -7.15 1.37
C ILE A 2 -25.74 -6.70 1.13
N LYS A 3 -26.31 -5.89 2.04
CA LYS A 3 -27.64 -5.28 1.90
C LYS A 3 -27.81 -4.05 2.78
N SER A 4 -28.67 -3.12 2.38
CA SER A 4 -29.02 -1.90 3.12
C SER A 4 -30.45 -1.50 2.87
N ILE A 5 -31.23 -1.27 3.93
CA ILE A 5 -32.58 -0.71 3.82
C ILE A 5 -32.97 0.06 5.09
N ARG A 6 -33.39 1.31 4.90
CA ARG A 6 -33.76 2.24 6.00
C ARG A 6 -32.61 2.37 7.01
N SER A 7 -32.84 2.05 8.27
CA SER A 7 -31.84 2.08 9.33
C SER A 7 -31.11 0.75 9.52
N TRP A 8 -31.35 -0.27 8.68
CA TRP A 8 -30.63 -1.55 8.75
C TRP A 8 -29.66 -1.74 7.59
N SER A 9 -28.50 -2.31 7.88
CA SER A 9 -27.49 -2.69 6.90
C SER A 9 -26.80 -4.00 7.29
N LYS A 10 -26.25 -4.71 6.32
CA LYS A 10 -25.40 -5.88 6.52
C LYS A 10 -24.07 -5.62 5.81
N PRO A 11 -23.07 -5.00 6.46
CA PRO A 11 -21.73 -4.86 5.88
C PRO A 11 -21.12 -6.22 5.51
N SER A 12 -20.28 -6.23 4.49
CA SER A 12 -19.50 -7.40 4.06
C SER A 12 -18.23 -7.52 4.92
N GLY A 13 -17.72 -8.75 5.13
CA GLY A 13 -16.45 -8.98 5.82
C GLY A 13 -16.53 -9.09 7.35
N LEU A 14 -17.73 -9.13 7.93
CA LEU A 14 -17.94 -9.47 9.34
C LEU A 14 -18.56 -10.87 9.41
N PRO A 15 -17.81 -11.92 9.85
CA PRO A 15 -18.37 -13.24 10.02
C PRO A 15 -19.51 -13.21 11.04
N ASP A 16 -20.50 -14.08 10.85
CA ASP A 16 -21.63 -14.26 11.78
C ASP A 16 -22.56 -13.05 11.98
N LEU A 17 -22.35 -11.95 11.27
CA LEU A 17 -23.25 -10.80 11.37
C LEU A 17 -24.63 -11.13 10.76
N ILE A 18 -25.68 -10.94 11.55
CA ILE A 18 -27.08 -11.06 11.13
C ILE A 18 -27.53 -9.74 10.50
N GLY A 19 -27.25 -8.63 11.19
CA GLY A 19 -27.57 -7.29 10.71
C GLY A 19 -27.04 -6.19 11.64
N ARG A 20 -26.88 -5.00 11.09
CA ARG A 20 -26.45 -3.77 11.78
C ARG A 20 -27.59 -2.76 11.71
N LYS A 21 -27.92 -2.12 12.84
CA LYS A 21 -28.97 -1.11 12.98
C LYS A 21 -28.35 0.24 13.31
N LYS A 22 -28.54 1.25 12.47
CA LYS A 22 -28.30 2.68 12.80
C LYS A 22 -29.15 3.07 14.01
N VAL A 23 -28.57 3.70 15.01
CA VAL A 23 -29.27 4.16 16.20
C VAL A 23 -30.27 5.26 15.82
N ASP A 24 -31.49 5.14 16.32
CA ASP A 24 -32.56 6.14 16.21
C ASP A 24 -33.38 6.13 17.51
N TRP A 25 -34.37 7.02 17.61
CA TRP A 25 -35.17 7.16 18.83
C TRP A 25 -35.79 5.85 19.34
N SER A 26 -36.10 4.90 18.44
CA SER A 26 -36.72 3.63 18.83
C SER A 26 -35.85 2.77 19.75
N ILE A 27 -34.53 2.87 19.60
CA ILE A 27 -33.55 2.16 20.42
C ILE A 27 -33.61 2.61 21.89
N PHE A 28 -33.93 3.87 22.15
CA PHE A 28 -34.00 4.41 23.51
C PHE A 28 -35.33 4.17 24.22
N GLU A 29 -36.35 3.69 23.49
CA GLU A 29 -37.72 3.56 23.98
C GLU A 29 -38.23 2.12 23.98
N TYR A 30 -38.11 1.39 22.86
CA TYR A 30 -38.86 0.15 22.68
C TYR A 30 -38.18 -0.93 21.84
N GLY A 31 -37.05 -0.64 21.19
CA GLY A 31 -36.31 -1.59 20.38
C GLY A 31 -36.36 -1.28 18.89
N SER A 32 -36.46 -2.31 18.04
CA SER A 32 -36.29 -2.15 16.60
C SER A 32 -37.26 -2.99 15.79
N HIS A 33 -37.65 -2.47 14.63
CA HIS A 33 -38.36 -3.21 13.59
C HIS A 33 -37.34 -3.76 12.60
N ILE A 34 -37.39 -5.07 12.35
CA ILE A 34 -36.50 -5.76 11.42
C ILE A 34 -37.19 -5.78 10.03
N PRO A 35 -36.58 -5.17 9.00
CA PRO A 35 -37.09 -5.18 7.63
C PRO A 35 -37.17 -6.60 7.07
N VAL A 36 -38.05 -6.82 6.08
CA VAL A 36 -38.33 -8.15 5.50
C VAL A 36 -37.06 -8.76 4.88
N GLU A 37 -36.21 -7.89 4.34
CA GLU A 37 -34.92 -8.21 3.73
C GLU A 37 -33.93 -8.83 4.72
N PHE A 38 -34.16 -8.69 6.03
CA PHE A 38 -33.35 -9.28 7.09
C PHE A 38 -34.01 -10.50 7.74
N HIS A 39 -35.24 -10.88 7.35
CA HIS A 39 -35.95 -12.00 7.98
C HIS A 39 -35.20 -13.32 7.79
N GLU A 40 -34.63 -13.55 6.61
CA GLU A 40 -33.85 -14.76 6.35
C GLU A 40 -32.61 -14.86 7.25
N ASP A 41 -31.89 -13.76 7.54
CA ASP A 41 -30.73 -13.84 8.45
C ASP A 41 -31.16 -14.20 9.86
N PHE A 42 -32.25 -13.61 10.34
CA PHE A 42 -32.78 -13.91 11.68
C PHE A 42 -33.37 -15.33 11.74
N VAL A 43 -33.94 -15.85 10.65
CA VAL A 43 -34.40 -17.24 10.55
C VAL A 43 -33.23 -18.21 10.57
N LEU A 44 -32.17 -17.95 9.78
CA LEU A 44 -30.95 -18.73 9.76
C LEU A 44 -30.28 -18.76 11.14
N ALA A 45 -30.15 -17.60 11.78
CA ALA A 45 -29.61 -17.48 13.13
C ALA A 45 -30.46 -18.17 14.21
N ASN A 46 -31.72 -18.47 13.92
CA ASN A 46 -32.63 -19.21 14.80
C ASN A 46 -32.81 -20.67 14.34
N SER A 47 -31.77 -21.27 13.75
CA SER A 47 -31.77 -22.67 13.28
C SER A 47 -32.89 -22.96 12.28
N ASN A 48 -33.11 -22.05 11.32
CA ASN A 48 -34.18 -22.10 10.32
C ASN A 48 -35.61 -22.08 10.89
N ARG A 49 -35.81 -21.58 12.11
CA ARG A 49 -37.15 -21.46 12.70
C ARG A 49 -37.86 -20.20 12.19
N HIS A 50 -38.95 -20.42 11.45
CA HIS A 50 -39.85 -19.36 11.02
C HIS A 50 -40.91 -19.04 12.10
N LEU A 51 -41.02 -17.77 12.49
CA LEU A 51 -42.09 -17.30 13.38
C LEU A 51 -43.39 -17.09 12.61
N LYS A 52 -44.49 -17.71 13.05
CA LYS A 52 -45.82 -17.47 12.49
C LYS A 52 -46.29 -16.06 12.80
N VAL A 53 -47.14 -15.48 11.95
CA VAL A 53 -47.73 -14.15 12.22
C VAL A 53 -48.52 -14.20 13.53
N GLY A 54 -48.19 -13.31 14.46
CA GLY A 54 -48.71 -13.26 15.83
C GLY A 54 -47.84 -14.00 16.88
N GLU A 55 -46.87 -14.82 16.45
CA GLU A 55 -45.98 -15.57 17.35
C GLU A 55 -44.96 -14.64 18.02
N LYS A 56 -44.73 -14.87 19.33
CA LYS A 56 -43.75 -14.18 20.16
C LYS A 56 -42.75 -15.19 20.69
N HIS A 57 -41.47 -14.81 20.72
CA HIS A 57 -40.42 -15.61 21.32
C HIS A 57 -39.53 -14.77 22.22
N SER A 58 -39.10 -15.33 23.35
CA SER A 58 -38.08 -14.71 24.20
C SER A 58 -36.72 -14.80 23.49
N VAL A 59 -35.96 -13.71 23.49
CA VAL A 59 -34.62 -13.60 22.87
C VAL A 59 -33.64 -13.08 23.91
N GLN A 60 -32.47 -13.70 24.00
CA GLN A 60 -31.37 -13.22 24.84
C GLN A 60 -30.37 -12.41 23.98
N LEU A 61 -30.05 -11.19 24.43
CA LEU A 61 -28.98 -10.38 23.85
C LEU A 61 -27.78 -10.40 24.78
N ILE A 62 -26.64 -10.88 24.29
CA ILE A 62 -25.37 -10.88 25.03
C ILE A 62 -24.63 -9.59 24.68
N ILE A 63 -24.55 -8.64 25.62
CA ILE A 63 -23.83 -7.37 25.47
C ILE A 63 -22.78 -7.30 26.59
N ASN A 64 -21.50 -7.14 26.24
CA ASN A 64 -20.39 -7.11 27.21
C ASN A 64 -20.45 -8.26 28.23
N ASP A 65 -20.65 -9.49 27.73
CA ASP A 65 -20.77 -10.73 28.51
C ASP A 65 -21.95 -10.78 29.51
N LYS A 66 -22.90 -9.83 29.41
CA LYS A 66 -24.14 -9.80 30.19
C LYS A 66 -25.36 -10.08 29.32
N ASN A 67 -26.29 -10.86 29.86
CA ASN A 67 -27.50 -11.29 29.16
C ASN A 67 -28.67 -10.34 29.45
N TYR A 68 -29.31 -9.87 28.38
CA TYR A 68 -30.51 -9.04 28.42
C TYR A 68 -31.67 -9.76 27.73
N THR A 69 -32.78 -9.91 28.46
CA THR A 69 -33.99 -10.55 27.91
C THR A 69 -34.81 -9.56 27.10
N THR A 70 -35.19 -9.97 25.89
CA THR A 70 -36.00 -9.21 24.93
C THR A 70 -37.05 -10.13 24.29
N THR A 71 -37.96 -9.58 23.47
CA THR A 71 -39.00 -10.36 22.78
C THR A 71 -38.96 -10.11 21.29
N LEU A 72 -38.84 -11.17 20.49
CA LEU A 72 -38.99 -11.12 19.04
C LEU A 72 -40.42 -11.52 18.67
N THR A 73 -41.16 -10.64 18.01
CA THR A 73 -42.56 -10.87 17.59
C THR A 73 -42.71 -10.70 16.09
N ASN A 74 -43.44 -11.61 15.44
CA ASN A 74 -43.87 -11.41 14.06
C ASN A 74 -45.24 -10.71 14.01
N VAL A 75 -45.28 -9.39 13.82
CA VAL A 75 -46.53 -8.60 13.89
C VAL A 75 -47.23 -8.53 12.52
N PRO A 76 -48.56 -8.70 12.43
CA PRO A 76 -49.28 -8.58 11.16
C PRO A 76 -49.14 -7.17 10.54
N ARG A 77 -49.00 -7.11 9.21
CA ARG A 77 -49.06 -5.86 8.43
C ARG A 77 -50.40 -5.79 7.68
N LYS A 78 -51.02 -4.60 7.67
CA LYS A 78 -52.14 -4.33 6.75
C LYS A 78 -51.58 -4.47 5.32
N ASP A 79 -52.22 -5.30 4.51
CA ASP A 79 -51.90 -5.53 3.08
C ASP A 79 -50.67 -6.40 2.74
N SER A 80 -50.21 -7.28 3.65
CA SER A 80 -49.17 -8.27 3.31
C SER A 80 -49.41 -9.65 3.93
N LYS A 81 -49.10 -10.72 3.16
CA LYS A 81 -49.03 -12.11 3.66
C LYS A 81 -47.83 -12.35 4.58
N ILE A 82 -46.86 -11.43 4.60
CA ILE A 82 -45.63 -11.50 5.41
C ILE A 82 -45.72 -10.43 6.51
N GLY A 83 -45.60 -10.84 7.78
CA GLY A 83 -45.61 -9.93 8.91
C GLY A 83 -44.30 -9.14 9.06
N ALA A 84 -44.15 -8.38 10.14
CA ALA A 84 -42.97 -7.60 10.45
C ALA A 84 -42.35 -8.09 11.77
N PHE A 85 -41.10 -8.55 11.71
CA PHE A 85 -40.35 -8.90 12.91
C PHE A 85 -40.06 -7.64 13.74
N GLN A 86 -40.37 -7.69 15.03
CA GLN A 86 -40.12 -6.64 15.99
C GLN A 86 -39.34 -7.21 17.16
N LEU A 87 -38.14 -6.66 17.41
CA LEU A 87 -37.34 -6.96 18.59
C LEU A 87 -37.66 -5.89 19.65
N ARG A 88 -38.28 -6.31 20.74
CA ARG A 88 -38.90 -5.44 21.75
C ARG A 88 -38.26 -5.64 23.12
N TYR A 89 -38.00 -4.55 23.81
CA TYR A 89 -37.47 -4.53 25.17
C TYR A 89 -38.08 -3.40 26.02
N ASP A 90 -39.34 -3.10 25.77
CA ASP A 90 -40.11 -2.02 26.39
C ASP A 90 -40.07 -2.05 27.93
N GLN A 91 -40.01 -3.24 28.52
CA GLN A 91 -39.99 -3.44 29.98
C GLN A 91 -38.58 -3.54 30.57
N ASN A 92 -37.53 -3.60 29.74
CA ASN A 92 -36.15 -3.78 30.20
C ASN A 92 -35.48 -2.41 30.43
N GLN A 93 -35.70 -1.83 31.62
CA GLN A 93 -35.18 -0.51 31.98
C GLN A 93 -33.65 -0.47 32.00
N GLU A 94 -33.01 -1.57 32.40
CA GLU A 94 -31.55 -1.67 32.44
C GLU A 94 -30.94 -1.60 31.03
N LEU A 95 -31.53 -2.30 30.06
CA LEU A 95 -31.09 -2.23 28.66
C LEU A 95 -31.33 -0.84 28.07
N LYS A 96 -32.46 -0.19 28.38
CA LYS A 96 -32.72 1.19 27.92
C LYS A 96 -31.69 2.17 28.46
N GLN A 97 -31.34 2.06 29.74
CA GLN A 97 -30.33 2.91 30.35
C GLN A 97 -28.97 2.67 29.71
N LEU A 98 -28.56 1.41 29.52
CA LEU A 98 -27.33 1.06 28.82
C LEU A 98 -27.26 1.69 27.41
N MET A 99 -28.35 1.62 26.63
CA MET A 99 -28.38 2.21 25.29
C MET A 99 -28.17 3.73 25.35
N ARG A 100 -28.76 4.44 26.33
CA ARG A 100 -28.57 5.88 26.52
C ARG A 100 -27.15 6.21 26.95
N ASP A 101 -26.58 5.40 27.84
CA ASP A 101 -25.23 5.61 28.38
C ASP A 101 -24.15 5.40 27.32
N VAL A 102 -24.36 4.44 26.41
CA VAL A 102 -23.41 4.13 25.33
C VAL A 102 -23.59 5.05 24.13
N PHE A 103 -24.83 5.33 23.72
CA PHE A 103 -25.15 6.13 22.52
C PHE A 103 -25.52 7.58 22.86
N GLN A 104 -24.69 8.24 23.67
CA GLN A 104 -24.95 9.60 24.16
C GLN A 104 -25.04 10.60 23.01
N THR A 105 -24.22 10.45 21.98
CA THR A 105 -24.16 11.36 20.83
C THR A 105 -25.48 11.37 20.07
N SER A 106 -26.00 10.18 19.70
CA SER A 106 -27.30 10.07 19.04
C SER A 106 -28.42 10.51 19.98
N TYR A 107 -28.34 10.18 21.27
CA TYR A 107 -29.38 10.55 22.24
C TYR A 107 -29.50 12.07 22.42
N GLN A 108 -28.39 12.78 22.60
CA GLN A 108 -28.36 14.24 22.75
C GLN A 108 -28.83 14.91 21.46
N TYR A 109 -28.27 14.53 20.31
CA TYR A 109 -28.64 15.12 19.03
C TYR A 109 -30.14 14.97 18.76
N ILE A 110 -30.70 13.76 18.96
CA ILE A 110 -32.12 13.52 18.75
C ILE A 110 -32.95 14.32 19.76
N THR A 111 -32.55 14.38 21.04
CA THR A 111 -33.26 15.14 22.07
C THR A 111 -33.32 16.64 21.75
N GLU A 112 -32.20 17.23 21.35
CA GLU A 112 -32.09 18.66 21.04
C GLU A 112 -32.90 19.08 19.81
N HIS A 113 -33.04 18.18 18.83
CA HIS A 113 -33.72 18.45 17.57
C HIS A 113 -35.18 17.96 17.57
N LYS A 114 -35.68 17.46 18.70
CA LYS A 114 -37.05 16.96 18.85
C LYS A 114 -37.96 18.06 19.36
N GLU A 115 -38.74 18.62 18.44
CA GLU A 115 -39.86 19.49 18.79
C GLU A 115 -40.90 18.72 19.62
N GLU A 116 -41.32 19.31 20.74
CA GLU A 116 -42.38 18.75 21.59
C GLU A 116 -43.64 18.47 20.76
N GLY A 117 -44.09 17.21 20.76
CA GLY A 117 -45.28 16.76 20.03
C GLY A 117 -45.07 16.36 18.57
N SER A 118 -43.86 16.50 18.01
CA SER A 118 -43.56 16.10 16.62
C SER A 118 -43.39 14.57 16.47
N LYS A 119 -44.04 14.00 15.44
CA LYS A 119 -43.90 12.58 15.04
C LYS A 119 -42.82 12.34 13.98
N LYS A 120 -42.07 13.37 13.57
CA LYS A 120 -41.03 13.23 12.55
C LYS A 120 -39.82 12.48 13.13
N ASN A 121 -39.36 11.46 12.41
CA ASN A 121 -38.09 10.81 12.75
C ASN A 121 -36.94 11.76 12.48
N ILE A 122 -36.13 12.00 13.51
CA ILE A 122 -34.91 12.79 13.40
C ILE A 122 -33.83 11.88 12.84
N ILE A 123 -33.25 12.30 11.72
CA ILE A 123 -32.13 11.60 11.09
C ILE A 123 -30.86 12.15 11.72
N VAL A 124 -30.12 11.28 12.41
CA VAL A 124 -28.79 11.61 12.92
C VAL A 124 -27.84 11.73 11.72
N PRO A 125 -27.07 12.82 11.59
CA PRO A 125 -26.07 12.98 10.55
C PRO A 125 -25.09 11.80 10.52
N ASP A 126 -24.58 11.42 9.34
CA ASP A 126 -23.69 10.26 9.21
C ASP A 126 -22.44 10.35 10.11
N ARG A 127 -21.90 11.57 10.31
CA ARG A 127 -20.76 11.84 11.22
C ARG A 127 -21.05 11.60 12.70
N LEU A 128 -22.32 11.57 13.10
CA LEU A 128 -22.79 11.35 14.47
C LEU A 128 -23.48 9.99 14.62
N THR A 129 -23.48 9.16 13.57
CA THR A 129 -24.28 7.95 13.53
C THR A 129 -23.62 6.82 14.31
N GLU A 130 -24.38 6.27 15.25
CA GLU A 130 -23.99 5.13 16.05
C GLU A 130 -24.71 3.86 15.58
N TYR A 131 -24.18 2.69 15.91
CA TYR A 131 -24.72 1.42 15.42
C TYR A 131 -24.85 0.35 16.50
N ILE A 132 -25.83 -0.54 16.30
CA ILE A 132 -25.96 -1.81 17.02
C ILE A 132 -25.75 -2.94 16.02
N GLU A 133 -24.82 -3.83 16.30
CA GLU A 133 -24.53 -5.02 15.47
C GLU A 133 -25.04 -6.28 16.16
N PHE A 134 -25.80 -7.08 15.43
CA PHE A 134 -26.35 -8.36 15.89
C PHE A 134 -25.59 -9.51 15.22
N TYR A 135 -25.00 -10.39 16.00
CA TYR A 135 -24.25 -11.56 15.56
C TYR A 135 -24.97 -12.85 15.97
N GLN A 136 -24.93 -13.85 15.09
CA GLN A 136 -25.46 -15.18 15.38
C GLN A 136 -24.61 -15.88 16.42
N THR A 137 -25.25 -16.79 17.15
CA THR A 137 -24.58 -17.72 18.07
C THR A 137 -24.93 -19.15 17.66
N ASP A 138 -24.34 -20.12 18.34
CA ASP A 138 -24.66 -21.54 18.20
C ASP A 138 -26.06 -21.91 18.73
N GLN A 139 -26.72 -21.00 19.46
CA GLN A 139 -28.03 -21.22 20.06
C GLN A 139 -29.12 -20.34 19.42
N ALA A 140 -30.25 -20.96 19.05
CA ALA A 140 -31.39 -20.23 18.50
C ALA A 140 -31.95 -19.21 19.52
N PHE A 141 -32.33 -18.03 19.02
CA PHE A 141 -32.84 -16.89 19.82
C PHE A 141 -31.86 -16.31 20.84
N ILE A 142 -30.56 -16.54 20.64
CA ILE A 142 -29.50 -15.87 21.39
C ILE A 142 -28.60 -15.12 20.41
N TYR A 143 -28.44 -13.81 20.62
CA TYR A 143 -27.63 -12.95 19.76
C TYR A 143 -26.52 -12.29 20.55
N LYS A 144 -25.30 -12.35 20.04
CA LYS A 144 -24.21 -11.50 20.53
C LYS A 144 -24.38 -10.11 19.93
N VAL A 145 -24.39 -9.08 20.78
CA VAL A 145 -24.66 -7.71 20.37
C VAL A 145 -23.46 -6.84 20.68
N LYS A 146 -22.95 -6.16 19.65
CA LYS A 146 -21.88 -5.17 19.78
C LYS A 146 -22.47 -3.78 19.63
N LEU A 147 -22.21 -2.92 20.63
CA LEU A 147 -22.59 -1.52 20.61
C LEU A 147 -21.42 -0.71 20.03
N VAL A 148 -21.68 0.10 19.02
CA VAL A 148 -20.66 0.87 18.28
C VAL A 148 -20.98 2.37 18.44
N PRO A 149 -20.51 3.01 19.53
CA PRO A 149 -20.70 4.45 19.75
C PRO A 149 -19.78 5.27 18.83
N VAL A 150 -20.02 6.60 18.76
CA VAL A 150 -19.07 7.52 18.12
C VAL A 150 -17.81 7.57 18.98
N SER A 151 -16.63 7.31 18.38
CA SER A 151 -15.35 7.35 19.09
C SER A 151 -15.08 8.74 19.66
N ALA A 152 -14.67 8.81 20.93
CA ALA A 152 -14.39 10.05 21.68
C ALA A 152 -13.32 10.97 21.04
N HIS A 153 -12.66 10.53 19.97
CA HIS A 153 -11.62 11.28 19.24
C HIS A 153 -12.16 12.18 18.11
N SER A 154 -13.48 12.17 17.84
CA SER A 154 -14.06 12.98 16.76
C SER A 154 -14.39 14.45 17.11
N GLN A 155 -13.63 15.05 18.02
CA GLN A 155 -13.85 16.44 18.47
C GLN A 155 -12.57 17.30 18.54
N VAL A 156 -11.44 16.88 17.94
CA VAL A 156 -10.24 17.73 17.89
C VAL A 156 -10.46 18.88 16.91
N SER A 157 -10.50 20.13 17.40
CA SER A 157 -10.50 21.31 16.55
C SER A 157 -9.06 21.78 16.29
N PHE A 158 -8.84 22.36 15.11
CA PHE A 158 -7.52 22.83 14.70
C PHE A 158 -7.44 24.35 14.68
N TRP A 159 -6.34 24.87 15.20
CA TRP A 159 -6.09 26.29 15.35
C TRP A 159 -4.73 26.67 14.78
N TRP A 160 -4.58 27.94 14.42
CA TRP A 160 -3.33 28.53 13.95
C TRP A 160 -3.07 29.80 14.74
N VAL A 161 -1.86 29.91 15.29
CA VAL A 161 -1.42 31.10 16.03
C VAL A 161 -0.24 31.77 15.33
N ASN A 162 -0.35 33.08 15.14
CA ASN A 162 0.74 33.92 14.62
C ASN A 162 1.52 34.52 15.80
N GLN A 163 2.59 33.85 16.22
CA GLN A 163 3.44 34.31 17.31
C GLN A 163 4.58 35.16 16.74
N GLY A 164 4.52 36.46 17.01
CA GLY A 164 5.53 37.43 16.57
C GLY A 164 6.81 37.36 17.41
N GLN A 165 7.12 38.45 18.11
CA GLN A 165 8.32 38.56 18.96
C GLN A 165 8.21 37.81 20.30
N THR A 166 7.00 37.36 20.69
CA THR A 166 6.71 36.72 21.99
C THR A 166 6.77 35.20 21.97
N HIS A 167 7.09 34.58 20.82
CA HIS A 167 7.09 33.13 20.63
C HIS A 167 7.99 32.38 21.62
N PHE A 168 9.15 32.94 21.97
CA PHE A 168 10.09 32.28 22.87
C PHE A 168 9.56 32.23 24.31
N GLN A 169 9.05 33.36 24.81
CA GLN A 169 8.49 33.47 26.17
C GLN A 169 7.21 32.67 26.34
N GLU A 170 6.32 32.70 25.35
CA GLU A 170 5.08 31.91 25.34
C GLU A 170 5.35 30.39 25.33
N LYS A 171 6.37 29.96 24.59
CA LYS A 171 6.75 28.54 24.55
C LYS A 171 7.42 28.09 25.85
N GLU A 172 8.35 28.86 26.41
CA GLU A 172 8.98 28.51 27.70
C GLU A 172 7.97 28.53 28.87
N GLY A 173 6.95 29.38 28.79
CA GLY A 173 5.88 29.44 29.79
C GLY A 173 4.73 28.45 29.58
N GLU A 174 4.74 27.66 28.50
CA GLU A 174 3.65 26.72 28.14
C GLU A 174 2.26 27.39 27.99
N TYR A 175 2.21 28.62 27.47
CA TYR A 175 0.95 29.37 27.31
C TYR A 175 0.85 30.18 26.02
N LEU A 176 -0.39 30.43 25.58
CA LEU A 176 -0.73 31.55 24.70
C LEU A 176 -1.47 32.62 25.48
N TRP A 177 -1.11 33.89 25.25
CA TRP A 177 -1.80 35.02 25.87
C TRP A 177 -2.24 36.06 24.82
N ALA A 178 -3.44 36.62 24.97
CA ALA A 178 -3.93 37.71 24.12
C ALA A 178 -4.74 38.75 24.92
N PRO A 179 -4.60 40.06 24.63
CA PRO A 179 -5.37 41.09 25.34
C PRO A 179 -6.84 41.07 24.93
N GLN A 180 -7.73 41.39 25.87
CA GLN A 180 -9.18 41.40 25.63
C GLN A 180 -9.60 42.51 24.64
N GLN A 181 -8.91 43.65 24.68
CA GLN A 181 -9.20 44.82 23.87
C GLN A 181 -7.93 45.35 23.19
N SER A 182 -8.11 46.07 22.08
CA SER A 182 -7.03 46.85 21.47
C SER A 182 -6.65 48.05 22.36
N LYS A 183 -5.55 48.74 22.05
CA LYS A 183 -5.17 50.00 22.71
C LYS A 183 -6.27 51.09 22.68
N GLN A 184 -7.27 50.95 21.83
CA GLN A 184 -8.40 51.86 21.67
C GLN A 184 -9.70 51.35 22.32
N GLY A 185 -9.65 50.26 23.09
CA GLY A 185 -10.81 49.69 23.80
C GLY A 185 -11.77 48.87 22.93
N ILE A 186 -11.36 48.51 21.70
CA ILE A 186 -12.18 47.73 20.77
C ILE A 186 -11.89 46.24 20.98
N PRO A 187 -12.90 45.38 21.21
CA PRO A 187 -12.72 43.93 21.25
C PRO A 187 -12.15 43.42 19.94
N LEU A 188 -11.09 42.60 20.01
CA LEU A 188 -10.45 42.02 18.82
C LEU A 188 -11.01 40.60 18.61
N PRO A 189 -11.80 40.34 17.54
CA PRO A 189 -12.47 39.04 17.35
C PRO A 189 -11.52 37.84 17.33
N HIS A 190 -10.29 38.02 16.86
CA HIS A 190 -9.26 36.99 16.83
C HIS A 190 -8.66 36.65 18.20
N HIS A 191 -8.78 37.52 19.19
CA HIS A 191 -8.30 37.27 20.55
C HIS A 191 -9.36 36.53 21.38
N VAL A 192 -10.64 36.84 21.15
CA VAL A 192 -11.77 36.09 21.73
C VAL A 192 -11.78 34.64 21.24
N ASN A 193 -11.20 34.33 20.09
CA ASN A 193 -11.11 32.94 19.63
C ASN A 193 -10.30 32.03 20.56
N LEU A 194 -9.38 32.55 21.39
CA LEU A 194 -8.69 31.72 22.38
C LEU A 194 -9.67 31.05 23.35
N THR A 195 -10.76 31.73 23.70
CA THR A 195 -11.77 31.18 24.63
C THR A 195 -12.62 30.07 24.00
N LYS A 196 -12.47 29.82 22.70
CA LYS A 196 -13.17 28.75 21.98
C LYS A 196 -12.35 27.46 21.89
N ALA A 197 -11.05 27.53 22.15
CA ALA A 197 -10.17 26.37 22.12
C ALA A 197 -10.47 25.46 23.33
N LYS A 198 -10.64 24.17 23.07
CA LYS A 198 -10.95 23.15 24.07
C LYS A 198 -9.71 22.33 24.39
N VAL A 199 -9.71 21.69 25.57
CA VAL A 199 -8.69 20.68 25.92
C VAL A 199 -8.60 19.66 24.79
N ASN A 200 -7.38 19.29 24.41
CA ASN A 200 -7.01 18.41 23.30
C ASN A 200 -7.07 19.02 21.89
N ASP A 201 -7.50 20.27 21.73
CA ASP A 201 -7.39 20.94 20.43
C ASP A 201 -5.91 21.13 20.03
N ILE A 202 -5.66 21.12 18.71
CA ILE A 202 -4.31 21.20 18.15
C ILE A 202 -4.06 22.61 17.61
N VAL A 203 -2.92 23.21 17.98
CA VAL A 203 -2.54 24.58 17.65
C VAL A 203 -1.25 24.62 16.84
N PHE A 204 -1.32 25.04 15.58
CA PHE A 204 -0.17 25.26 14.70
C PHE A 204 0.50 26.61 15.00
N CYS A 205 1.77 26.57 15.43
CA CYS A 205 2.49 27.77 15.87
C CYS A 205 3.37 28.33 14.75
N TYR A 206 2.96 29.48 14.22
CA TYR A 206 3.59 30.17 13.11
C TYR A 206 4.35 31.41 13.57
N SER A 207 5.64 31.50 13.19
CA SER A 207 6.50 32.63 13.56
C SER A 207 7.64 32.79 12.56
N GLY A 208 7.98 34.03 12.19
CA GLY A 208 9.15 34.32 11.36
C GLY A 208 9.11 33.70 9.95
N GLY A 209 7.92 33.43 9.40
CA GLY A 209 7.77 32.85 8.07
C GLY A 209 7.55 31.34 8.05
N GLU A 210 7.63 30.66 9.19
CA GLU A 210 7.67 29.20 9.31
C GLU A 210 6.72 28.68 10.40
N LEU A 211 6.19 27.47 10.22
CA LEU A 211 5.62 26.67 11.31
C LEU A 211 6.77 26.05 12.11
N LYS A 212 6.80 26.32 13.42
CA LYS A 212 7.91 25.93 14.30
C LYS A 212 7.56 24.77 15.22
N CYS A 213 6.37 24.80 15.81
CA CYS A 213 5.89 23.79 16.74
C CYS A 213 4.37 23.62 16.65
N ILE A 214 3.89 22.60 17.37
CA ILE A 214 2.48 22.30 17.59
C ILE A 214 2.22 22.40 19.09
N GLY A 215 1.17 23.09 19.48
CA GLY A 215 0.65 23.08 20.85
C GLY A 215 -0.57 22.17 20.96
N ILE A 216 -0.67 21.38 22.02
CA ILE A 216 -1.90 20.68 22.40
C ILE A 216 -2.51 21.42 23.58
N VAL A 217 -3.80 21.79 23.49
CA VAL A 217 -4.46 22.53 24.57
C VAL A 217 -4.58 21.67 25.81
N LYS A 218 -3.92 22.10 26.87
CA LYS A 218 -3.93 21.46 28.19
C LYS A 218 -5.10 21.96 29.03
N LYS A 219 -5.38 23.26 28.95
CA LYS A 219 -6.46 23.92 29.70
C LYS A 219 -7.09 25.04 28.88
N GLN A 220 -8.41 25.15 28.96
CA GLN A 220 -9.17 26.21 28.29
C GLN A 220 -8.76 27.59 28.77
N ALA A 221 -8.97 28.60 27.92
CA ALA A 221 -8.53 29.95 28.23
C ALA A 221 -9.29 30.54 29.42
N VAL A 222 -8.54 31.15 30.34
CA VAL A 222 -9.09 31.88 31.49
C VAL A 222 -8.70 33.34 31.43
N GLU A 223 -9.49 34.20 32.07
CA GLU A 223 -9.11 35.59 32.28
C GLU A 223 -7.91 35.64 33.23
N ALA A 224 -6.82 36.23 32.76
CA ALA A 224 -5.57 36.31 33.51
C ALA A 224 -4.82 37.61 33.18
N PRO A 225 -4.09 38.16 34.17
CA PRO A 225 -3.23 39.30 33.91
C PRO A 225 -2.11 38.92 32.93
N LYS A 226 -1.53 39.93 32.30
CA LYS A 226 -0.41 39.77 31.39
C LYS A 226 0.79 39.13 32.12
N PRO A 227 1.36 38.03 31.59
CA PRO A 227 2.55 37.42 32.18
C PRO A 227 3.73 38.39 32.22
N ALA A 228 4.48 38.38 33.33
CA ALA A 228 5.58 39.31 33.58
C ALA A 228 6.70 39.20 32.53
N GLU A 229 6.84 38.02 31.93
CA GLU A 229 7.83 37.66 30.93
C GLU A 229 7.62 38.39 29.58
N ILE A 230 6.39 38.83 29.29
CA ILE A 230 6.03 39.55 28.04
C ILE A 230 5.65 41.03 28.29
N ALA A 231 5.91 41.54 29.50
CA ALA A 231 5.45 42.84 29.97
C ALA A 231 5.84 44.03 29.06
N SER A 232 6.96 43.96 28.34
CA SER A 232 7.50 45.06 27.51
C SER A 232 6.76 45.37 26.20
N HIS A 233 5.77 44.57 25.77
CA HIS A 233 5.21 44.67 24.40
C HIS A 233 4.01 45.61 24.19
N GLY A 234 3.70 46.51 25.14
CA GLY A 234 2.67 47.54 24.97
C GLY A 234 1.22 47.02 24.81
N TRP A 235 0.97 45.76 25.15
CA TRP A 235 -0.37 45.19 25.34
C TRP A 235 -0.92 45.53 26.74
N GLN A 236 -2.24 45.58 26.88
CA GLN A 236 -2.95 45.84 28.13
C GLN A 236 -2.66 44.77 29.20
N GLU A 237 -2.97 45.07 30.46
CA GLU A 237 -2.71 44.15 31.59
C GLU A 237 -3.74 43.01 31.69
N GLU A 238 -4.94 43.14 31.12
CA GLU A 238 -5.99 42.12 31.18
C GLU A 238 -6.14 41.35 29.86
N GLY A 239 -6.15 40.02 29.93
CA GLY A 239 -6.17 39.15 28.75
C GLY A 239 -6.74 37.76 29.01
N TYR A 240 -6.65 36.92 27.98
CA TYR A 240 -6.96 35.50 28.04
C TYR A 240 -5.67 34.69 27.98
N LEU A 241 -5.50 33.74 28.90
CA LEU A 241 -4.38 32.81 28.96
C LEU A 241 -4.87 31.39 28.68
N LEU A 242 -4.32 30.75 27.64
CA LEU A 242 -4.57 29.37 27.23
C LEU A 242 -3.31 28.53 27.48
N GLU A 243 -3.40 27.46 28.27
CA GLU A 243 -2.24 26.61 28.59
C GLU A 243 -2.09 25.50 27.51
N LEU A 244 -0.87 25.31 26.99
CA LEU A 244 -0.56 24.35 25.92
C LEU A 244 0.68 23.53 26.25
N ASP A 245 0.67 22.24 25.93
CA ASP A 245 1.89 21.43 25.84
C ASP A 245 2.50 21.59 24.42
N TYR A 246 3.78 21.96 24.31
CA TYR A 246 4.42 22.26 23.03
C TYR A 246 5.31 21.12 22.51
N PHE A 247 5.20 20.85 21.21
CA PHE A 247 5.96 19.83 20.49
C PHE A 247 6.60 20.44 19.25
N ASP A 248 7.93 20.37 19.13
CA ASP A 248 8.63 20.91 17.96
C ASP A 248 8.41 20.04 16.71
N PHE A 249 8.31 20.68 15.55
CA PHE A 249 8.47 19.95 14.31
C PHE A 249 9.91 19.42 14.21
N LEU A 250 10.07 18.17 13.78
CA LEU A 250 11.38 17.56 13.48
C LEU A 250 12.14 18.37 12.42
N SER A 251 11.41 18.96 11.48
CA SER A 251 11.89 20.03 10.60
C SER A 251 10.81 21.08 10.36
N ARG A 252 11.15 22.36 10.49
CA ARG A 252 10.23 23.48 10.28
C ARG A 252 9.61 23.46 8.88
N ILE A 253 8.39 24.00 8.75
CA ILE A 253 7.68 24.10 7.46
C ILE A 253 7.57 25.57 7.08
N ARG A 254 8.21 25.98 5.99
CA ARG A 254 8.16 27.37 5.50
C ARG A 254 6.81 27.64 4.83
N LYS A 255 6.29 28.87 4.94
CA LYS A 255 5.08 29.29 4.22
C LYS A 255 5.15 28.97 2.72
N GLY A 256 6.33 29.16 2.11
CA GLY A 256 6.56 28.90 0.68
C GLY A 256 6.50 27.42 0.30
N GLU A 257 6.66 26.50 1.25
CA GLU A 257 6.51 25.06 1.01
C GLU A 257 5.05 24.62 1.02
N ILE A 258 4.16 25.41 1.65
CA ILE A 258 2.72 25.18 1.65
C ILE A 258 2.16 25.62 0.28
N PRO A 259 1.62 24.69 -0.52
CA PRO A 259 1.07 24.99 -1.85
C PRO A 259 0.13 26.20 -1.83
N GLU A 260 0.30 27.09 -2.80
CA GLU A 260 -0.49 28.32 -2.90
C GLU A 260 -1.98 28.06 -2.96
N GLN A 261 -2.40 27.05 -3.72
CA GLN A 261 -3.80 26.64 -3.82
C GLN A 261 -4.41 26.32 -2.44
N TRP A 262 -3.69 25.64 -1.55
CA TRP A 262 -4.20 25.31 -0.21
C TRP A 262 -4.37 26.57 0.65
N ARG A 263 -3.45 27.53 0.50
CA ARG A 263 -3.52 28.83 1.18
C ARG A 263 -4.69 29.68 0.66
N LEU A 264 -5.03 29.56 -0.62
CA LEU A 264 -6.15 30.28 -1.23
C LEU A 264 -7.52 29.66 -0.89
N GLU A 265 -7.59 28.34 -0.74
CA GLU A 265 -8.80 27.62 -0.34
C GLU A 265 -9.11 27.75 1.17
N GLU A 266 -8.09 28.01 1.99
CA GLU A 266 -8.25 28.19 3.44
C GLU A 266 -8.66 29.62 3.78
N THR A 267 -9.68 29.75 4.63
CA THR A 267 -10.28 31.04 5.02
C THR A 267 -9.81 31.52 6.38
N GLY A 268 -9.16 30.69 7.18
CA GLY A 268 -8.61 31.03 8.48
C GLY A 268 -7.37 31.94 8.38
N PRO A 269 -6.14 31.40 8.50
CA PRO A 269 -4.93 32.19 8.63
C PRO A 269 -4.49 32.93 7.35
N PHE A 270 -5.04 32.62 6.17
CA PHE A 270 -4.60 33.19 4.88
C PHE A 270 -5.60 34.19 4.28
N ASP A 271 -5.09 35.20 3.58
CA ASP A 271 -5.85 36.17 2.79
C ASP A 271 -6.10 35.69 1.34
N ARG A 272 -6.80 36.50 0.54
CA ARG A 272 -7.15 36.16 -0.86
C ARG A 272 -5.95 35.99 -1.79
N ASN A 273 -4.75 36.39 -1.37
CA ASN A 273 -3.49 36.22 -2.09
C ASN A 273 -2.62 35.12 -1.47
N GLY A 274 -3.17 34.35 -0.52
CA GLY A 274 -2.47 33.30 0.20
C GLY A 274 -1.44 33.81 1.23
N ASN A 275 -1.42 35.11 1.54
CA ASN A 275 -0.54 35.65 2.58
C ASN A 275 -1.16 35.47 3.96
N VAL A 276 -0.32 35.36 4.99
CA VAL A 276 -0.80 35.20 6.37
C VAL A 276 -1.43 36.51 6.85
N LYS A 277 -2.65 36.45 7.36
CA LYS A 277 -3.41 37.62 7.85
C LYS A 277 -2.76 38.25 9.07
N GLN A 278 -2.92 39.56 9.22
CA GLN A 278 -2.61 40.27 10.47
C GLN A 278 -3.69 40.02 11.53
N GLY A 279 -3.57 38.89 12.21
CA GLY A 279 -4.37 38.52 13.37
C GLY A 279 -3.64 37.45 14.18
N TYR A 280 -4.12 37.16 15.38
CA TYR A 280 -3.40 36.32 16.34
C TYR A 280 -3.80 34.84 16.27
N PHE A 281 -5.09 34.52 16.47
CA PHE A 281 -5.57 33.14 16.59
C PHE A 281 -6.73 32.87 15.61
N PHE A 282 -6.57 31.84 14.77
CA PHE A 282 -7.49 31.47 13.70
C PHE A 282 -7.88 30.00 13.80
N ASN A 283 -9.13 29.68 13.50
CA ASN A 283 -9.53 28.30 13.23
C ASN A 283 -8.96 27.86 11.88
N VAL A 284 -8.60 26.59 11.77
CA VAL A 284 -8.07 25.99 10.54
C VAL A 284 -8.99 24.86 10.14
N SER A 285 -9.29 24.76 8.84
CA SER A 285 -10.12 23.67 8.36
C SER A 285 -9.38 22.33 8.49
N GLU A 286 -10.13 21.30 8.84
CA GLU A 286 -9.62 19.93 8.90
C GLU A 286 -9.03 19.49 7.54
N LYS A 287 -9.64 19.92 6.42
CA LYS A 287 -9.12 19.68 5.07
C LYS A 287 -7.69 20.21 4.92
N PHE A 288 -7.45 21.45 5.35
CA PHE A 288 -6.12 22.05 5.28
C PHE A 288 -5.12 21.29 6.15
N VAL A 289 -5.51 20.90 7.36
CA VAL A 289 -4.65 20.13 8.27
C VAL A 289 -4.33 18.75 7.71
N LYS A 290 -5.31 18.05 7.14
CA LYS A 290 -5.10 16.75 6.48
C LYS A 290 -4.12 16.86 5.31
N ASN A 291 -4.25 17.91 4.50
CA ASN A 291 -3.31 18.19 3.41
C ASN A 291 -1.89 18.49 3.94
N LEU A 292 -1.79 19.31 4.99
CA LEU A 292 -0.53 19.67 5.62
C LEU A 292 0.16 18.44 6.24
N TYR A 293 -0.58 17.64 7.00
CA TYR A 293 -0.10 16.39 7.59
C TYR A 293 0.32 15.39 6.52
N SER A 294 -0.52 15.13 5.51
CA SER A 294 -0.21 14.15 4.45
C SER A 294 1.05 14.50 3.65
N ARG A 295 1.39 15.79 3.51
CA ARG A 295 2.58 16.24 2.77
C ARG A 295 3.84 16.31 3.63
N PHE A 296 3.69 16.62 4.92
CA PHE A 296 4.80 16.86 5.81
C PHE A 296 4.85 15.88 6.99
N GLU A 297 4.22 14.71 6.90
CA GLU A 297 4.05 13.72 7.98
C GLU A 297 5.37 13.44 8.72
N GLU A 298 6.46 13.23 7.97
CA GLU A 298 7.79 12.96 8.54
C GLU A 298 8.35 14.10 9.39
N ARG A 299 7.83 15.31 9.23
CA ARG A 299 8.25 16.49 10.00
C ARG A 299 7.44 16.70 11.28
N PHE A 300 6.26 16.08 11.41
CA PHE A 300 5.43 16.21 12.61
C PHE A 300 6.05 15.46 13.79
N PRO A 301 5.93 15.99 15.03
CA PRO A 301 6.36 15.29 16.24
C PRO A 301 5.55 14.00 16.43
N LEU A 302 6.22 12.93 16.88
CA LEU A 302 5.66 11.58 17.01
C LEU A 302 4.41 11.57 17.90
N GLU A 303 4.46 12.33 18.98
CA GLU A 303 3.42 12.50 20.00
C GLU A 303 2.13 13.07 19.42
N VAL A 304 2.22 13.85 18.33
CA VAL A 304 1.06 14.47 17.66
C VAL A 304 0.58 13.62 16.48
N LYS A 305 1.43 12.75 15.90
CA LYS A 305 1.05 11.88 14.76
C LYS A 305 -0.11 10.95 15.11
N GLU A 306 -0.20 10.49 16.35
CA GLU A 306 -1.28 9.61 16.82
C GLU A 306 -2.63 10.33 16.88
N TRP A 307 -2.61 11.64 17.19
CA TRP A 307 -3.83 12.43 17.40
C TRP A 307 -4.48 12.91 16.09
N ILE A 308 -3.69 13.11 15.03
CA ILE A 308 -4.19 13.55 13.71
C ILE A 308 -4.72 12.35 12.87
N LYS A 309 -4.38 11.11 13.25
CA LYS A 309 -4.70 9.88 12.48
C LYS A 309 -6.14 9.37 12.61
N GLU A 310 -6.89 9.74 13.66
CA GLU A 310 -8.10 8.98 14.05
C GLU A 310 -9.47 9.50 13.54
N ASP A 311 -9.55 10.61 12.80
CA ASP A 311 -10.84 11.11 12.27
C ASP A 311 -11.19 10.65 10.85
N LYS A 312 -11.47 9.34 10.73
CA LYS A 312 -12.07 8.72 9.53
C LYS A 312 -13.28 7.85 9.87
N VAL A 313 -14.41 8.48 10.22
CA VAL A 313 -15.74 7.87 10.08
C VAL A 313 -16.66 8.86 9.36
N GLY A 314 -16.99 8.56 8.10
CA GLY A 314 -18.06 9.27 7.36
C GLY A 314 -17.66 9.92 6.03
N ALA A 315 -17.05 9.17 5.12
CA ALA A 315 -17.19 9.40 3.68
C ALA A 315 -16.86 8.09 2.95
N GLU A 316 -17.79 7.62 2.12
CA GLU A 316 -17.60 6.47 1.26
C GLU A 316 -16.39 6.69 0.35
N MET A 317 -15.30 5.99 0.64
CA MET A 317 -14.28 5.62 -0.32
C MET A 317 -13.88 4.17 -0.04
N ILE A 318 -13.74 3.43 -1.12
CA ILE A 318 -13.34 2.04 -1.24
C ILE A 318 -12.27 1.69 -0.19
N TYR A 319 -12.53 0.62 0.59
CA TYR A 319 -11.50 0.02 1.44
C TYR A 319 -10.38 -0.52 0.55
N GLU A 320 -9.33 0.27 0.37
CA GLU A 320 -8.01 -0.32 0.44
C GLU A 320 -7.52 -0.21 1.87
N ARG A 321 -7.27 -1.39 2.46
CA ARG A 321 -6.46 -1.50 3.66
C ARG A 321 -5.23 -0.61 3.40
N LYS A 322 -4.99 0.41 4.23
CA LYS A 322 -3.61 0.92 4.31
C LYS A 322 -2.84 -0.17 5.02
N GLU A 323 -2.24 -1.03 4.21
CA GLU A 323 -1.36 -2.07 4.69
C GLU A 323 -0.20 -1.45 5.44
N PRO A 324 0.35 -2.16 6.44
CA PRO A 324 1.57 -1.72 7.11
C PRO A 324 2.62 -1.31 6.08
N TYR A 325 3.28 -0.16 6.29
CA TYR A 325 4.50 0.17 5.56
C TYR A 325 5.56 -0.85 5.96
N LEU A 326 5.62 -1.96 5.22
CA LEU A 326 6.63 -2.97 5.38
C LEU A 326 7.91 -2.48 4.70
N THR A 327 9.01 -2.56 5.41
CA THR A 327 10.35 -2.42 4.83
C THR A 327 10.56 -3.49 3.74
N GLN A 328 11.51 -3.27 2.83
CA GLN A 328 11.82 -4.25 1.77
C GLN A 328 12.14 -5.64 2.36
N LYS A 329 12.84 -5.66 3.50
CA LYS A 329 13.18 -6.88 4.23
C LYS A 329 11.94 -7.59 4.77
N GLU A 330 11.04 -6.86 5.43
CA GLU A 330 9.78 -7.44 5.94
C GLU A 330 8.88 -7.95 4.81
N ILE A 331 8.87 -7.28 3.65
CA ILE A 331 8.14 -7.74 2.47
C ILE A 331 8.69 -9.08 1.99
N VAL A 332 10.02 -9.17 1.79
CA VAL A 332 10.67 -10.41 1.36
C VAL A 332 10.46 -11.53 2.37
N ASP A 333 10.62 -11.26 3.66
CA ASP A 333 10.43 -12.23 4.75
C ASP A 333 9.00 -12.77 4.74
N TYR A 334 8.04 -11.87 4.53
CA TYR A 334 6.64 -12.22 4.42
C TYR A 334 6.34 -13.03 3.15
N ILE A 335 6.87 -12.64 1.98
CA ILE A 335 6.74 -13.42 0.73
C ILE A 335 7.29 -14.84 0.94
N SER A 336 8.47 -14.95 1.56
CA SER A 336 9.10 -16.24 1.85
C SER A 336 8.24 -17.11 2.77
N SER A 337 7.68 -16.52 3.83
CA SER A 337 6.78 -17.22 4.76
C SER A 337 5.48 -17.65 4.08
N TYR A 338 4.91 -16.80 3.23
CA TYR A 338 3.69 -17.11 2.47
C TYR A 338 3.92 -18.30 1.52
N ILE A 339 5.01 -18.27 0.75
CA ILE A 339 5.37 -19.35 -0.17
C ILE A 339 5.55 -20.69 0.58
N GLN A 340 6.23 -20.67 1.73
CA GLN A 340 6.40 -21.85 2.58
C GLN A 340 5.06 -22.38 3.10
N SER A 341 4.15 -21.50 3.53
CA SER A 341 2.79 -21.85 3.97
C SER A 341 1.95 -22.56 2.89
N LYS A 342 2.30 -22.38 1.61
CA LYS A 342 1.67 -23.07 0.47
C LYS A 342 2.28 -24.44 0.16
N GLY A 343 3.24 -24.91 0.95
CA GLY A 343 3.90 -26.19 0.75
C GLY A 343 5.01 -26.16 -0.30
N PHE A 344 5.51 -24.97 -0.68
CA PHE A 344 6.63 -24.83 -1.61
C PHE A 344 7.87 -24.30 -0.90
N TYR A 345 9.02 -24.91 -1.17
CA TYR A 345 10.30 -24.45 -0.66
C TYR A 345 11.13 -23.82 -1.77
N TYR A 346 11.47 -22.55 -1.58
CA TYR A 346 12.46 -21.83 -2.38
C TYR A 346 13.47 -21.19 -1.43
N ASP A 347 14.73 -21.11 -1.86
CA ASP A 347 15.76 -20.44 -1.09
C ASP A 347 15.38 -18.95 -0.94
N LYS A 348 15.50 -18.41 0.28
CA LYS A 348 15.21 -17.02 0.57
C LYS A 348 16.04 -16.07 -0.29
N GLN A 349 17.28 -16.42 -0.61
CA GLN A 349 18.12 -15.61 -1.51
C GLN A 349 17.53 -15.52 -2.92
N ASP A 350 16.90 -16.59 -3.43
CA ASP A 350 16.28 -16.58 -4.75
C ASP A 350 15.00 -15.74 -4.78
N ILE A 351 14.25 -15.70 -3.66
CA ILE A 351 13.11 -14.79 -3.48
C ILE A 351 13.57 -13.33 -3.43
N ILE A 352 14.63 -13.04 -2.67
CA ILE A 352 15.28 -11.71 -2.66
C ILE A 352 15.68 -11.31 -4.07
N ASN A 353 16.32 -12.23 -4.80
CA ASN A 353 16.76 -11.95 -6.15
C ASN A 353 15.60 -11.67 -7.10
N LEU A 354 14.50 -12.43 -7.02
CA LEU A 354 13.29 -12.16 -7.79
C LEU A 354 12.71 -10.78 -7.46
N PHE A 355 12.59 -10.45 -6.18
CA PHE A 355 12.11 -9.15 -5.71
C PHE A 355 12.97 -7.99 -6.26
N LEU A 356 14.29 -8.07 -6.09
CA LEU A 356 15.22 -7.05 -6.58
C LEU A 356 15.23 -6.96 -8.10
N SER A 357 15.08 -8.08 -8.81
CA SER A 357 15.03 -8.11 -10.28
C SER A 357 13.81 -7.38 -10.81
N LEU A 358 12.63 -7.64 -10.23
CA LEU A 358 11.37 -6.98 -10.58
C LEU A 358 11.42 -5.48 -10.28
N LYS A 359 11.99 -5.11 -9.12
CA LYS A 359 12.16 -3.71 -8.70
C LYS A 359 13.15 -2.93 -9.58
N THR A 360 14.19 -3.62 -10.05
CA THR A 360 15.21 -3.03 -10.93
C THR A 360 14.66 -2.78 -12.32
N LYS A 361 13.94 -3.76 -12.85
CA LYS A 361 13.35 -3.70 -14.19
C LYS A 361 12.10 -4.57 -14.23
N PRO A 362 10.94 -4.05 -14.67
CA PRO A 362 9.68 -4.79 -14.66
C PRO A 362 9.58 -5.83 -15.79
N PHE A 363 10.71 -6.45 -16.17
CA PHE A 363 10.76 -7.59 -17.07
C PHE A 363 11.80 -8.61 -16.59
N VAL A 364 11.32 -9.78 -16.20
CA VAL A 364 12.11 -10.90 -15.69
C VAL A 364 11.84 -12.13 -16.54
N VAL A 365 12.87 -12.93 -16.80
CA VAL A 365 12.75 -14.24 -17.46
C VAL A 365 13.14 -15.31 -16.46
N LEU A 366 12.28 -16.32 -16.28
CA LEU A 366 12.54 -17.49 -15.47
C LEU A 366 12.86 -18.67 -16.37
N SER A 367 14.10 -19.16 -16.31
CA SER A 367 14.55 -20.32 -17.06
C SER A 367 14.77 -21.52 -16.15
N GLY A 368 14.63 -22.72 -16.68
CA GLY A 368 14.94 -23.96 -15.96
C GLY A 368 14.17 -25.15 -16.52
N ILE A 369 14.46 -26.32 -15.97
CA ILE A 369 13.84 -27.59 -16.39
C ILE A 369 12.31 -27.50 -16.22
N SER A 370 11.57 -28.19 -17.07
CA SER A 370 10.12 -28.32 -16.91
C SER A 370 9.75 -28.92 -15.54
N GLY A 371 8.63 -28.48 -14.96
CA GLY A 371 8.16 -28.97 -13.66
C GLY A 371 8.87 -28.42 -12.42
N THR A 372 9.80 -27.47 -12.56
CA THR A 372 10.53 -26.82 -11.44
C THR A 372 9.71 -25.75 -10.68
N GLY A 373 8.45 -25.54 -11.07
CA GLY A 373 7.55 -24.60 -10.40
C GLY A 373 7.76 -23.12 -10.77
N LYS A 374 8.38 -22.81 -11.91
CA LYS A 374 8.63 -21.42 -12.38
C LYS A 374 7.37 -20.55 -12.39
N THR A 375 6.26 -21.06 -12.92
CA THR A 375 4.97 -20.36 -12.94
C THR A 375 4.39 -20.23 -11.52
N LYS A 376 4.60 -21.25 -10.67
CA LYS A 376 4.09 -21.28 -9.29
C LYS A 376 4.81 -20.30 -8.38
N ILE A 377 6.13 -20.14 -8.47
CA ILE A 377 6.83 -19.15 -7.64
C ILE A 377 6.34 -17.73 -7.94
N VAL A 378 6.09 -17.39 -9.22
CA VAL A 378 5.57 -16.07 -9.58
C VAL A 378 4.13 -15.89 -9.11
N GLN A 379 3.29 -16.93 -9.26
CA GLN A 379 1.93 -16.92 -8.74
C GLN A 379 1.92 -16.68 -7.24
N TRP A 380 2.69 -17.44 -6.46
CA TRP A 380 2.71 -17.27 -5.01
C TRP A 380 3.36 -15.96 -4.57
N PHE A 381 4.37 -15.48 -5.30
CA PHE A 381 4.93 -14.15 -5.09
C PHE A 381 3.86 -13.07 -5.26
N ALA A 382 3.13 -13.08 -6.39
CA ALA A 382 2.06 -12.13 -6.66
C ALA A 382 0.92 -12.23 -5.63
N GLU A 383 0.45 -13.44 -5.34
CA GLU A 383 -0.64 -13.68 -4.39
C GLU A 383 -0.27 -13.26 -2.97
N SER A 384 0.99 -13.44 -2.57
CA SER A 384 1.46 -12.97 -1.27
C SER A 384 1.27 -11.46 -1.13
N LEU A 385 1.44 -10.70 -2.22
CA LEU A 385 1.26 -9.25 -2.31
C LEU A 385 -0.18 -8.84 -2.63
N GLY A 386 -1.13 -9.78 -2.55
CA GLY A 386 -2.55 -9.57 -2.78
C GLY A 386 -2.96 -9.54 -4.25
N ALA A 387 -2.03 -9.75 -5.19
CA ALA A 387 -2.31 -9.81 -6.62
C ALA A 387 -2.72 -11.23 -7.02
N THR A 388 -3.97 -11.42 -7.45
CA THR A 388 -4.52 -12.76 -7.72
C THR A 388 -5.22 -12.82 -9.09
N GLU A 389 -5.54 -14.02 -9.56
CA GLU A 389 -6.35 -14.16 -10.78
C GLU A 389 -7.76 -13.60 -10.61
N GLN A 390 -8.35 -13.79 -9.42
CA GLN A 390 -9.75 -13.42 -9.14
C GLN A 390 -9.98 -11.90 -9.13
N ASN A 391 -8.95 -11.12 -8.77
CA ASN A 391 -9.01 -9.67 -8.83
C ASN A 391 -8.37 -9.09 -10.10
N GLY A 392 -7.93 -9.93 -11.04
CA GLY A 392 -7.36 -9.52 -12.32
C GLY A 392 -5.94 -8.95 -12.24
N GLN A 393 -5.28 -9.03 -11.09
CA GLN A 393 -3.93 -8.49 -10.88
C GLN A 393 -2.83 -9.49 -11.19
N PHE A 394 -3.15 -10.78 -11.28
CA PHE A 394 -2.26 -11.79 -11.83
C PHE A 394 -2.90 -12.38 -13.08
N VAL A 395 -2.18 -12.37 -14.20
CA VAL A 395 -2.66 -12.92 -15.48
C VAL A 395 -1.61 -13.85 -16.08
N LEU A 396 -2.00 -15.10 -16.30
CA LEU A 396 -1.22 -16.10 -17.02
C LEU A 396 -1.62 -16.13 -18.50
N LEU A 397 -0.67 -15.81 -19.38
CA LEU A 397 -0.81 -15.77 -20.83
C LEU A 397 0.03 -16.89 -21.45
N PRO A 398 -0.58 -18.04 -21.81
CA PRO A 398 0.14 -19.11 -22.49
C PRO A 398 0.47 -18.69 -23.92
N VAL A 399 1.77 -18.67 -24.25
CA VAL A 399 2.24 -18.35 -25.60
C VAL A 399 1.91 -19.51 -26.54
N ARG A 400 1.52 -19.18 -27.77
CA ARG A 400 1.20 -20.19 -28.78
C ARG A 400 2.31 -20.25 -29.84
N PRO A 401 2.60 -21.44 -30.40
CA PRO A 401 3.64 -21.58 -31.43
C PRO A 401 3.38 -20.78 -32.72
N ASP A 402 2.12 -20.42 -33.00
CA ASP A 402 1.72 -19.65 -34.17
C ASP A 402 1.86 -18.13 -33.98
N TRP A 403 2.26 -17.67 -32.79
CA TRP A 403 2.52 -16.24 -32.55
C TRP A 403 3.69 -15.75 -33.40
N SER A 404 3.44 -14.70 -34.18
CA SER A 404 4.37 -14.24 -35.21
C SER A 404 4.66 -12.75 -35.16
N ASP A 405 3.77 -11.94 -34.59
CA ASP A 405 3.96 -10.50 -34.46
C ASP A 405 3.24 -9.91 -33.23
N SER A 406 3.42 -8.61 -32.99
CA SER A 406 2.90 -7.94 -31.80
C SER A 406 1.37 -7.99 -31.66
N SER A 407 0.63 -8.26 -32.74
CA SER A 407 -0.82 -8.31 -32.71
C SER A 407 -1.37 -9.53 -31.97
N ASP A 408 -0.58 -10.59 -31.84
CA ASP A 408 -0.94 -11.77 -31.05
C ASP A 408 -0.99 -11.45 -29.56
N LEU A 409 -0.15 -10.52 -29.10
CA LEU A 409 -0.08 -10.09 -27.71
C LEU A 409 -0.90 -8.82 -27.42
N LEU A 410 -0.89 -7.85 -28.33
CA LEU A 410 -1.51 -6.54 -28.13
C LEU A 410 -2.90 -6.42 -28.78
N GLY A 411 -3.13 -7.09 -29.91
CA GLY A 411 -4.35 -6.99 -30.70
C GLY A 411 -4.13 -6.41 -32.09
N TYR A 412 -5.18 -6.47 -32.92
CA TYR A 412 -5.16 -6.01 -34.31
C TYR A 412 -6.43 -5.25 -34.67
N VAL A 413 -6.39 -4.47 -35.75
CA VAL A 413 -7.61 -3.88 -36.33
C VAL A 413 -8.15 -4.84 -37.38
N ASP A 414 -9.43 -5.22 -37.24
CA ASP A 414 -10.09 -6.09 -38.20
C ASP A 414 -10.44 -5.35 -39.51
N ILE A 415 -11.00 -6.09 -40.47
CA ILE A 415 -11.34 -5.57 -41.80
C ILE A 415 -12.43 -4.48 -41.71
N GLN A 416 -13.21 -4.47 -40.63
CA GLN A 416 -14.25 -3.49 -40.34
C GLN A 416 -13.69 -2.24 -39.64
N GLY A 417 -12.37 -2.16 -39.41
CA GLY A 417 -11.73 -1.03 -38.75
C GLY A 417 -11.88 -1.05 -37.23
N LYS A 418 -12.32 -2.17 -36.64
CA LYS A 418 -12.49 -2.32 -35.19
C LYS A 418 -11.25 -2.97 -34.57
N PHE A 419 -10.72 -2.34 -33.53
CA PHE A 419 -9.62 -2.92 -32.75
C PHE A 419 -10.10 -4.11 -31.91
N GLN A 420 -9.42 -5.24 -32.08
CA GLN A 420 -9.61 -6.50 -31.37
C GLN A 420 -8.53 -6.61 -30.30
N GLU A 421 -8.87 -6.17 -29.09
CA GLU A 421 -7.95 -6.16 -27.95
C GLU A 421 -7.63 -7.58 -27.45
N ARG A 422 -6.39 -7.77 -26.99
CA ARG A 422 -5.94 -9.00 -26.32
C ARG A 422 -5.94 -8.84 -24.79
N PRO A 423 -5.88 -9.93 -24.01
CA PRO A 423 -5.98 -9.85 -22.55
C PRO A 423 -4.98 -8.89 -21.88
N LEU A 424 -3.76 -8.75 -22.42
CA LEU A 424 -2.75 -7.82 -21.90
C LEU A 424 -3.27 -6.38 -21.87
N ILE A 425 -4.05 -5.96 -22.88
CA ILE A 425 -4.56 -4.59 -22.96
C ILE A 425 -5.46 -4.24 -21.79
N LYS A 426 -6.34 -5.17 -21.40
CA LYS A 426 -7.21 -4.99 -20.23
C LYS A 426 -6.40 -4.82 -18.95
N VAL A 427 -5.31 -5.59 -18.81
CA VAL A 427 -4.41 -5.47 -17.64
C VAL A 427 -3.73 -4.11 -17.60
N LEU A 428 -3.21 -3.63 -18.74
CA LEU A 428 -2.55 -2.32 -18.80
C LEU A 428 -3.50 -1.17 -18.43
N GLU A 429 -4.77 -1.29 -18.81
CA GLU A 429 -5.80 -0.28 -18.51
C GLU A 429 -6.23 -0.30 -17.06
N GLU A 430 -6.51 -1.48 -16.50
CA GLU A 430 -6.80 -1.63 -15.09
C GLU A 430 -5.64 -1.16 -14.21
N ALA A 431 -4.40 -1.48 -14.61
CA ALA A 431 -3.20 -1.03 -13.92
C ALA A 431 -3.03 0.49 -13.96
N ALA A 432 -3.35 1.13 -15.09
CA ALA A 432 -3.32 2.58 -15.22
C ALA A 432 -4.37 3.28 -14.32
N ASN A 433 -5.52 2.66 -14.10
CA ASN A 433 -6.57 3.17 -13.21
C ASN A 433 -6.27 2.93 -11.72
N HIS A 434 -5.36 2.03 -11.41
CA HIS A 434 -4.99 1.63 -10.04
C HIS A 434 -3.47 1.59 -9.83
N PRO A 435 -2.77 2.74 -9.94
CA PRO A 435 -1.30 2.82 -9.92
C PRO A 435 -0.68 2.37 -8.58
N ASP A 436 -1.46 2.35 -7.51
CA ASP A 436 -1.08 1.93 -6.17
C ASP A 436 -1.03 0.41 -5.99
N LYS A 437 -1.55 -0.37 -6.95
CA LYS A 437 -1.62 -1.83 -6.88
C LYS A 437 -0.66 -2.49 -7.89
N PRO A 438 0.11 -3.53 -7.52
CA PRO A 438 0.96 -4.24 -8.46
C PRO A 438 0.15 -5.20 -9.34
N TYR A 439 0.51 -5.28 -10.63
CA TYR A 439 -0.06 -6.20 -11.61
C TYR A 439 1.05 -7.08 -12.21
N PHE A 440 0.84 -8.40 -12.22
CA PHE A 440 1.79 -9.39 -12.69
C PHE A 440 1.23 -10.09 -13.93
N VAL A 441 2.00 -10.07 -15.02
CA VAL A 441 1.65 -10.76 -16.26
C VAL A 441 2.71 -11.80 -16.55
N VAL A 442 2.31 -13.08 -16.56
CA VAL A 442 3.19 -14.21 -16.84
C VAL A 442 2.95 -14.67 -18.27
N LEU A 443 3.97 -14.56 -19.12
CA LEU A 443 4.00 -15.16 -20.45
C LEU A 443 4.57 -16.58 -20.32
N ASP A 444 3.67 -17.56 -20.29
CA ASP A 444 4.03 -18.95 -20.03
C ASP A 444 4.59 -19.61 -21.30
N GLU A 445 5.70 -20.32 -21.13
CA GLU A 445 6.47 -20.93 -22.23
C GLU A 445 6.75 -19.92 -23.35
N MET A 446 7.23 -18.74 -22.95
CA MET A 446 7.49 -17.59 -23.82
C MET A 446 8.34 -17.95 -25.05
N ASN A 447 9.22 -18.94 -24.93
CA ASN A 447 10.08 -19.40 -26.01
C ASN A 447 9.47 -20.45 -26.97
N LEU A 448 8.16 -20.74 -26.87
CA LEU A 448 7.45 -21.52 -27.89
C LEU A 448 7.36 -20.80 -29.23
N ALA A 449 7.36 -19.47 -29.21
CA ALA A 449 7.45 -18.61 -30.38
C ALA A 449 8.70 -17.74 -30.31
N ARG A 450 9.06 -17.09 -31.42
CA ARG A 450 10.20 -16.16 -31.45
C ARG A 450 9.86 -14.89 -30.68
N VAL A 451 10.34 -14.83 -29.43
CA VAL A 451 10.06 -13.74 -28.48
C VAL A 451 10.32 -12.37 -29.08
N GLU A 452 11.43 -12.18 -29.80
CA GLU A 452 11.76 -10.88 -30.40
C GLU A 452 10.77 -10.36 -31.45
N TYR A 453 9.87 -11.20 -31.96
CA TYR A 453 8.88 -10.80 -32.97
C TYR A 453 7.59 -10.35 -32.31
N TYR A 454 6.91 -11.24 -31.59
CA TYR A 454 5.63 -10.90 -30.96
C TYR A 454 5.77 -9.97 -29.75
N PHE A 455 6.96 -9.91 -29.13
CA PHE A 455 7.23 -9.03 -27.99
C PHE A 455 7.95 -7.73 -28.40
N SER A 456 8.13 -7.50 -29.71
CA SER A 456 8.99 -6.44 -30.25
C SER A 456 8.62 -5.03 -29.79
N ASP A 457 7.34 -4.67 -29.87
CA ASP A 457 6.84 -3.35 -29.46
C ASP A 457 6.96 -3.15 -27.95
N PHE A 458 6.67 -4.20 -27.17
CA PHE A 458 6.82 -4.15 -25.72
C PHE A 458 8.29 -3.93 -25.30
N LEU A 459 9.23 -4.65 -25.92
CA LEU A 459 10.68 -4.48 -25.71
C LEU A 459 11.19 -3.09 -26.10
N SER A 460 10.49 -2.41 -27.01
CA SER A 460 10.80 -1.03 -27.38
C SER A 460 10.33 -0.06 -26.30
N VAL A 461 9.09 -0.22 -25.83
CA VAL A 461 8.46 0.71 -24.89
C VAL A 461 9.02 0.58 -23.48
N ILE A 462 9.42 -0.60 -23.03
CA ILE A 462 10.03 -0.80 -21.70
C ILE A 462 11.35 -0.02 -21.50
N GLU A 463 11.94 0.48 -22.59
CA GLU A 463 13.16 1.31 -22.60
C GLU A 463 12.88 2.82 -22.65
N SER A 464 11.60 3.19 -22.78
CA SER A 464 11.15 4.58 -22.84
C SER A 464 10.68 5.24 -21.53
N PRO A 465 10.76 4.63 -20.32
CA PRO A 465 10.42 5.31 -19.08
C PRO A 465 11.11 6.67 -18.95
N ARG A 466 10.34 7.69 -18.57
CA ARG A 466 10.82 9.04 -18.30
C ARG A 466 10.00 9.68 -17.19
N TRP A 467 10.60 10.65 -16.52
CA TRP A 467 9.90 11.50 -15.55
C TRP A 467 9.05 12.54 -16.27
N GLU A 468 7.76 12.57 -15.98
CA GLU A 468 6.81 13.58 -16.46
C GLU A 468 5.89 13.95 -15.29
N ASN A 469 5.87 15.23 -14.89
CA ASN A 469 5.08 15.72 -13.74
C ASN A 469 5.30 14.97 -12.41
N GLY A 470 6.49 14.40 -12.19
CA GLY A 470 6.81 13.64 -10.97
C GLY A 470 6.40 12.17 -11.00
N GLU A 471 5.86 11.69 -12.13
CA GLU A 471 5.48 10.30 -12.34
C GLU A 471 6.34 9.66 -13.45
N ILE A 472 6.45 8.33 -13.42
CA ILE A 472 7.13 7.57 -14.46
C ILE A 472 6.12 7.25 -15.56
N VAL A 473 6.38 7.75 -16.76
CA VAL A 473 5.56 7.48 -17.95
C VAL A 473 6.37 6.83 -19.05
N THR A 474 5.70 6.04 -19.89
CA THR A 474 6.30 5.38 -21.05
C THR A 474 5.72 5.93 -22.36
N SER A 475 6.41 5.67 -23.47
CA SER A 475 5.84 5.82 -24.80
C SER A 475 4.60 4.93 -24.95
N ALA A 476 3.73 5.25 -25.91
CA ALA A 476 2.55 4.42 -26.15
C ALA A 476 2.98 3.09 -26.77
N VAL A 477 2.51 1.98 -26.19
CA VAL A 477 2.61 0.65 -26.81
C VAL A 477 1.56 0.47 -27.90
N LEU A 478 0.40 1.10 -27.73
CA LEU A 478 -0.58 1.27 -28.81
C LEU A 478 -0.98 2.75 -28.90
N PRO A 479 -0.79 3.40 -30.07
CA PRO A 479 -1.20 4.77 -30.27
C PRO A 479 -2.73 4.87 -30.38
N GLU A 480 -3.26 6.05 -30.09
CA GLU A 480 -4.69 6.35 -30.16
C GLU A 480 -5.30 6.09 -31.54
N SER A 481 -4.51 6.27 -32.61
CA SER A 481 -4.92 5.97 -33.98
C SER A 481 -5.27 4.50 -34.24
N VAL A 482 -4.79 3.57 -33.41
CA VAL A 482 -5.02 2.12 -33.57
C VAL A 482 -6.10 1.64 -32.62
N ALA A 483 -6.00 1.96 -31.33
CA ALA A 483 -6.89 1.44 -30.30
C ALA A 483 -8.06 2.38 -29.96
N GLY A 484 -8.11 3.59 -30.55
CA GLY A 484 -9.05 4.65 -30.17
C GLY A 484 -8.72 5.32 -28.83
N LYS A 485 -7.64 4.89 -28.17
CA LYS A 485 -7.10 5.41 -26.91
C LYS A 485 -5.59 5.18 -26.87
N ARG A 486 -4.87 6.07 -26.18
CA ARG A 486 -3.42 5.96 -26.01
C ARG A 486 -3.11 4.97 -24.88
N ILE A 487 -2.51 3.83 -25.20
CA ILE A 487 -2.17 2.78 -24.22
C ILE A 487 -0.67 2.81 -23.96
N THR A 488 -0.29 2.89 -22.69
CA THR A 488 1.12 2.92 -22.22
C THR A 488 1.38 1.70 -21.33
N ILE A 489 2.63 1.51 -20.90
CA ILE A 489 3.00 0.51 -19.89
C ILE A 489 3.10 1.24 -18.54
N PRO A 490 2.14 1.03 -17.61
CA PRO A 490 2.20 1.61 -16.27
C PRO A 490 3.36 1.08 -15.43
N ALA A 491 3.86 1.89 -14.50
CA ALA A 491 4.99 1.53 -13.63
C ALA A 491 4.70 0.41 -12.62
N ASN A 492 3.42 0.07 -12.43
CA ASN A 492 2.93 -1.00 -11.57
C ASN A 492 2.69 -2.33 -12.30
N VAL A 493 3.07 -2.45 -13.57
CA VAL A 493 2.95 -3.70 -14.35
C VAL A 493 4.31 -4.40 -14.43
N TYR A 494 4.36 -5.66 -13.99
CA TYR A 494 5.53 -6.52 -14.00
C TYR A 494 5.32 -7.67 -14.98
N MET A 495 6.19 -7.76 -15.99
CA MET A 495 6.16 -8.84 -16.97
C MET A 495 7.14 -9.95 -16.57
N ILE A 496 6.70 -11.19 -16.62
CA ILE A 496 7.52 -12.36 -16.34
C ILE A 496 7.37 -13.36 -17.48
N GLY A 497 8.47 -13.77 -18.13
CA GLY A 497 8.46 -14.85 -19.11
C GLY A 497 8.96 -16.14 -18.49
N THR A 498 8.25 -17.26 -18.65
CA THR A 498 8.80 -18.58 -18.29
C THR A 498 9.37 -19.25 -19.54
N VAL A 499 10.54 -19.86 -19.39
CA VAL A 499 11.31 -20.46 -20.48
C VAL A 499 11.70 -21.87 -20.09
N ASN A 500 11.35 -22.84 -20.93
CA ASN A 500 11.83 -24.21 -20.81
C ASN A 500 13.12 -24.34 -21.63
N MET A 501 14.14 -24.97 -21.06
CA MET A 501 15.47 -25.10 -21.66
C MET A 501 15.61 -26.33 -22.58
N ASP A 502 14.49 -26.93 -22.98
CA ASP A 502 14.44 -28.16 -23.76
C ASP A 502 14.64 -27.86 -25.26
N GLU A 503 15.17 -28.83 -26.02
CA GLU A 503 15.58 -28.69 -27.44
C GLU A 503 14.45 -28.25 -28.41
N THR A 504 13.18 -28.36 -27.98
CA THR A 504 12.00 -28.10 -28.81
C THR A 504 11.56 -26.64 -28.87
N THR A 505 12.40 -25.71 -28.38
CA THR A 505 12.03 -24.30 -28.20
C THR A 505 13.00 -23.32 -28.88
N HIS A 506 12.57 -22.08 -29.09
CA HIS A 506 13.42 -21.05 -29.68
C HIS A 506 14.40 -20.45 -28.65
N PRO A 507 15.70 -20.34 -28.96
CA PRO A 507 16.63 -19.67 -28.06
C PRO A 507 16.30 -18.17 -27.95
N LEU A 508 16.50 -17.60 -26.75
CA LEU A 508 16.31 -16.17 -26.53
C LEU A 508 17.38 -15.36 -27.26
N SER A 509 16.96 -14.38 -28.06
CA SER A 509 17.90 -13.48 -28.72
C SER A 509 18.57 -12.52 -27.73
N LYS A 510 19.78 -12.04 -28.07
CA LYS A 510 20.49 -11.01 -27.28
C LYS A 510 19.63 -9.77 -27.01
N LYS A 511 18.73 -9.41 -27.96
CA LYS A 511 17.80 -8.28 -27.83
C LYS A 511 16.85 -8.43 -26.64
N VAL A 512 16.41 -9.65 -26.35
CA VAL A 512 15.54 -9.99 -25.22
C VAL A 512 16.35 -10.03 -23.93
N LEU A 513 17.48 -10.75 -23.95
CA LEU A 513 18.37 -10.92 -22.78
C LEU A 513 18.89 -9.59 -22.24
N ASP A 514 19.20 -8.63 -23.14
CA ASP A 514 19.65 -7.29 -22.75
C ASP A 514 18.60 -6.48 -21.99
N ARG A 515 17.33 -6.89 -22.04
CA ARG A 515 16.19 -6.17 -21.44
C ARG A 515 15.57 -6.91 -20.28
N ALA A 516 16.01 -8.13 -19.99
CA ALA A 516 15.47 -8.98 -18.93
C ALA A 516 16.52 -9.31 -17.87
N ASN A 517 16.11 -9.44 -16.60
CA ASN A 517 16.88 -10.25 -15.64
C ASN A 517 16.53 -11.72 -15.87
N THR A 518 17.51 -12.59 -16.12
CA THR A 518 17.24 -14.02 -16.34
C THR A 518 17.61 -14.84 -15.11
N ILE A 519 16.61 -15.34 -14.39
CA ILE A 519 16.76 -16.15 -13.18
C ILE A 519 16.61 -17.62 -13.54
N GLU A 520 17.61 -18.43 -13.17
CA GLU A 520 17.62 -19.87 -13.44
C GLU A 520 17.19 -20.69 -12.20
N PHE A 521 16.09 -21.43 -12.30
CA PHE A 521 15.56 -22.33 -11.26
C PHE A 521 15.91 -23.79 -11.57
N ASN A 522 17.09 -24.22 -11.17
CA ASN A 522 17.58 -25.60 -11.41
C ASN A 522 17.71 -26.47 -10.16
N GLN A 523 17.57 -25.90 -8.96
CA GLN A 523 17.69 -26.67 -7.73
C GLN A 523 16.31 -27.14 -7.26
N VAL A 524 16.03 -28.44 -7.45
CA VAL A 524 14.84 -29.08 -6.91
C VAL A 524 15.23 -29.88 -5.67
N LYS A 525 14.88 -29.38 -4.48
CA LYS A 525 15.08 -30.11 -3.21
C LYS A 525 13.84 -30.96 -2.91
N LEU A 526 13.84 -32.21 -3.37
CA LEU A 526 12.71 -33.14 -3.18
C LEU A 526 12.62 -33.72 -1.75
N ASN A 527 13.70 -33.64 -0.98
CA ASN A 527 13.84 -34.28 0.34
C ASN A 527 13.64 -33.30 1.52
N SER A 528 13.22 -32.07 1.26
CA SER A 528 13.01 -31.05 2.29
C SER A 528 11.58 -31.19 2.85
N PHE A 529 11.34 -32.14 3.76
CA PHE A 529 10.01 -32.32 4.38
C PHE A 529 9.86 -31.57 5.72
N GLU A 530 10.98 -31.14 6.30
CA GLU A 530 11.04 -30.55 7.65
C GLU A 530 10.20 -29.26 7.75
N PHE A 531 10.12 -28.48 6.67
CA PHE A 531 9.29 -27.27 6.62
C PHE A 531 7.77 -27.55 6.61
N LEU A 532 7.34 -28.78 6.27
CA LEU A 532 5.91 -29.13 6.21
C LEU A 532 5.32 -29.42 7.60
N MET A 533 6.16 -29.59 8.63
CA MET A 533 5.72 -29.99 9.96
C MET A 533 5.16 -28.82 10.80
N GLU A 534 5.40 -27.57 10.39
CA GLU A 534 5.03 -26.34 11.14
C GLU A 534 4.38 -25.27 10.24
N LEU A 535 3.54 -25.67 9.27
CA LEU A 535 2.87 -24.70 8.40
C LEU A 535 1.69 -24.02 9.11
N GLU A 536 1.93 -22.83 9.67
CA GLU A 536 0.84 -21.90 9.97
C GLU A 536 0.32 -21.26 8.67
N GLU A 537 -1.01 -21.16 8.51
CA GLU A 537 -1.59 -20.49 7.35
C GLU A 537 -1.28 -18.99 7.38
N VAL A 538 -0.48 -18.54 6.41
CA VAL A 538 -0.18 -17.12 6.20
C VAL A 538 -1.17 -16.56 5.17
N GLY A 539 -2.10 -15.70 5.61
CA GLY A 539 -3.02 -15.01 4.70
C GLY A 539 -2.31 -13.92 3.89
N ALA A 540 -2.72 -13.71 2.63
CA ALA A 540 -2.16 -12.71 1.72
C ALA A 540 -2.23 -11.28 2.32
N LYS A 541 -1.15 -10.52 2.14
CA LYS A 541 -1.08 -9.10 2.44
C LYS A 541 -1.13 -8.38 1.11
N ARG A 542 -2.13 -7.54 0.94
CA ARG A 542 -2.02 -6.55 -0.12
C ARG A 542 -0.78 -5.68 0.22
N VAL A 543 -0.05 -5.23 -0.79
CA VAL A 543 1.08 -4.33 -0.60
C VAL A 543 1.02 -3.27 -1.70
N SER A 544 1.21 -2.00 -1.32
CA SER A 544 1.29 -0.91 -2.30
C SER A 544 2.46 -1.08 -3.27
N ASN A 545 2.22 -0.75 -4.54
CA ASN A 545 3.20 -0.80 -5.62
C ASN A 545 4.44 0.06 -5.35
N ASP A 546 4.37 1.08 -4.48
CA ASP A 546 5.53 1.89 -4.05
C ASP A 546 6.71 1.03 -3.57
N SER A 547 6.39 -0.14 -2.99
CA SER A 547 7.39 -1.10 -2.50
C SER A 547 8.19 -1.76 -3.62
N LEU A 548 7.58 -1.99 -4.78
CA LEU A 548 8.18 -2.65 -5.94
C LEU A 548 8.61 -1.66 -7.03
N THR A 549 8.12 -0.42 -7.00
CA THR A 549 8.43 0.57 -8.05
C THR A 549 9.92 0.93 -8.07
N ALA A 550 10.46 1.11 -9.29
CA ALA A 550 11.80 1.63 -9.50
C ALA A 550 11.89 3.10 -9.06
N LYS A 551 12.94 3.46 -8.31
CA LYS A 551 13.24 4.84 -7.90
C LYS A 551 14.22 5.53 -8.85
N PHE A 552 15.03 4.76 -9.58
CA PHE A 552 16.05 5.27 -10.48
C PHE A 552 15.70 4.95 -11.93
N LEU A 553 15.75 5.96 -12.80
CA LEU A 553 15.65 5.80 -14.25
C LEU A 553 17.00 5.96 -14.95
N HIS A 554 17.88 6.80 -14.41
CA HIS A 554 19.21 7.05 -14.97
C HIS A 554 20.30 6.86 -13.92
N LEU A 555 21.50 6.45 -14.36
CA LEU A 555 22.63 6.29 -13.43
C LEU A 555 22.94 7.54 -12.63
N LYS A 556 22.77 8.74 -13.21
CA LYS A 556 22.99 10.01 -12.51
C LYS A 556 22.12 10.16 -11.25
N ASP A 557 20.94 9.57 -11.24
CA ASP A 557 20.01 9.63 -10.11
C ASP A 557 20.53 8.73 -8.99
N CYS A 558 20.88 7.48 -9.33
CA CYS A 558 21.51 6.53 -8.41
C CYS A 558 22.88 7.03 -7.90
N PHE A 559 23.70 7.62 -8.76
CA PHE A 559 25.03 8.12 -8.41
C PHE A 559 24.99 9.22 -7.35
N ARG A 560 23.99 10.10 -7.37
CA ARG A 560 23.83 11.15 -6.36
C ARG A 560 23.59 10.60 -4.95
N GLU A 561 22.91 9.46 -4.86
CA GLU A 561 22.54 8.84 -3.58
C GLU A 561 23.53 7.74 -3.15
N HIS A 562 24.21 7.12 -4.11
CA HIS A 562 25.01 5.91 -3.91
C HIS A 562 26.36 5.93 -4.66
N GLU A 563 27.04 7.09 -4.67
CA GLU A 563 28.29 7.32 -5.40
C GLU A 563 29.34 6.21 -5.22
N ASP A 564 29.69 5.87 -3.97
CA ASP A 564 30.73 4.87 -3.68
C ASP A 564 30.37 3.49 -4.22
N LEU A 565 29.09 3.11 -4.09
CA LEU A 565 28.58 1.84 -4.60
C LEU A 565 28.65 1.80 -6.12
N VAL A 566 28.24 2.86 -6.81
CA VAL A 566 28.32 2.94 -8.28
C VAL A 566 29.77 2.83 -8.76
N LYS A 567 30.70 3.51 -8.09
CA LYS A 567 32.13 3.43 -8.40
C LYS A 567 32.67 2.02 -8.21
N GLN A 568 32.35 1.38 -7.09
CA GLN A 568 32.77 0.01 -6.78
C GLN A 568 32.25 -0.99 -7.81
N VAL A 569 30.95 -0.93 -8.15
CA VAL A 569 30.34 -1.79 -9.17
C VAL A 569 30.98 -1.56 -10.54
N THR A 570 31.18 -0.29 -10.92
CA THR A 570 31.75 0.06 -12.21
C THR A 570 33.18 -0.49 -12.35
N HIS A 571 33.98 -0.46 -11.29
CA HIS A 571 35.32 -1.02 -11.31
C HIS A 571 35.32 -2.52 -11.67
N VAL A 572 34.46 -3.32 -11.01
CA VAL A 572 34.34 -4.76 -11.32
C VAL A 572 33.83 -5.00 -12.75
N LEU A 573 32.88 -4.18 -13.22
CA LEU A 573 32.36 -4.30 -14.58
C LEU A 573 33.38 -3.93 -15.66
N VAL A 574 34.33 -3.04 -15.38
CA VAL A 574 35.44 -2.74 -16.29
C VAL A 574 36.33 -3.97 -16.45
N GLU A 575 36.73 -4.61 -15.34
CA GLU A 575 37.52 -5.85 -15.38
C GLU A 575 36.80 -6.97 -16.15
N ILE A 576 35.49 -7.16 -15.90
CA ILE A 576 34.68 -8.14 -16.64
C ILE A 576 34.63 -7.79 -18.14
N ASN A 577 34.48 -6.52 -18.50
CA ASN A 577 34.42 -6.11 -19.91
C ASN A 577 35.72 -6.36 -20.65
N GLU A 578 36.88 -6.15 -20.01
CA GLU A 578 38.19 -6.50 -20.58
C GLU A 578 38.28 -8.01 -20.84
N ILE A 579 37.73 -8.83 -19.93
CA ILE A 579 37.67 -10.29 -20.12
C ILE A 579 36.74 -10.67 -21.28
N LEU A 580 35.60 -10.00 -21.46
CA LEU A 580 34.60 -10.34 -22.48
C LEU A 580 34.91 -9.82 -23.90
N GLU A 581 35.85 -8.88 -24.03
CA GLU A 581 36.22 -8.24 -25.29
C GLU A 581 36.57 -9.21 -26.43
N PRO A 582 37.37 -10.28 -26.22
CA PRO A 582 37.82 -11.16 -27.30
C PRO A 582 36.68 -11.88 -28.05
N ILE A 583 35.52 -12.05 -27.40
CA ILE A 583 34.33 -12.69 -27.97
C ILE A 583 33.23 -11.68 -28.33
N GLY A 584 33.48 -10.38 -28.15
CA GLY A 584 32.50 -9.32 -28.41
C GLY A 584 31.26 -9.39 -27.52
N ALA A 585 31.38 -9.87 -26.28
CA ALA A 585 30.26 -10.04 -25.35
C ALA A 585 30.15 -8.92 -24.28
N GLN A 586 30.95 -7.85 -24.42
CA GLN A 586 31.02 -6.71 -23.52
C GLN A 586 29.64 -6.13 -23.18
N VAL A 587 29.47 -5.69 -21.93
CA VAL A 587 28.26 -5.01 -21.46
C VAL A 587 28.33 -3.50 -21.67
N GLY A 588 27.21 -2.95 -22.15
CA GLY A 588 27.05 -1.52 -22.37
C GLY A 588 26.46 -0.78 -21.17
N TYR A 589 26.22 0.52 -21.33
CA TYR A 589 25.72 1.41 -20.28
C TYR A 589 24.42 0.95 -19.64
N ARG A 590 23.47 0.41 -20.43
CA ARG A 590 22.19 -0.08 -19.90
C ARG A 590 22.38 -1.16 -18.85
N VAL A 591 23.20 -2.18 -19.15
CA VAL A 591 23.44 -3.30 -18.25
C VAL A 591 24.18 -2.81 -17.00
N ARG A 592 25.17 -1.93 -17.16
CA ARG A 592 25.84 -1.28 -16.01
C ARG A 592 24.84 -0.57 -15.10
N ASP A 593 23.96 0.24 -15.67
CA ASP A 593 22.99 1.03 -14.92
C ASP A 593 22.02 0.13 -14.15
N GLU A 594 21.51 -0.93 -14.80
CA GLU A 594 20.65 -1.94 -14.15
C GLU A 594 21.34 -2.66 -12.99
N ILE A 595 22.60 -3.07 -13.16
CA ILE A 595 23.39 -3.70 -12.09
C ILE A 595 23.56 -2.72 -10.93
N CYS A 596 23.85 -1.44 -11.21
CA CYS A 596 23.97 -0.42 -10.17
C CYS A 596 22.65 -0.20 -9.42
N PHE A 597 21.52 -0.15 -10.13
CA PHE A 597 20.20 -0.02 -9.52
C PHE A 597 19.87 -1.21 -8.64
N TYR A 598 20.11 -2.44 -9.11
CA TYR A 598 19.92 -3.66 -8.34
C TYR A 598 20.70 -3.62 -7.02
N LEU A 599 21.99 -3.28 -7.08
CA LEU A 599 22.83 -3.20 -5.89
C LEU A 599 22.45 -2.04 -4.96
N ALA A 600 21.98 -0.92 -5.50
CA ALA A 600 21.45 0.20 -4.71
C ALA A 600 20.17 -0.18 -3.95
N TYR A 601 19.23 -0.87 -4.60
CA TYR A 601 18.02 -1.38 -3.95
C TYR A 601 18.36 -2.43 -2.90
N ASN A 602 19.30 -3.34 -3.20
CA ASN A 602 19.81 -4.31 -2.24
C ASN A 602 20.38 -3.63 -0.99
N LYS A 603 21.25 -2.62 -1.17
CA LYS A 603 21.85 -1.87 -0.06
C LYS A 603 20.80 -1.13 0.76
N SER A 604 19.82 -0.52 0.09
CA SER A 604 18.73 0.21 0.76
C SER A 604 17.76 -0.70 1.51
N GLY A 605 17.65 -1.97 1.11
CA GLY A 605 16.81 -2.97 1.76
C GLY A 605 17.55 -3.88 2.74
N GLU A 606 18.89 -3.77 2.83
CA GLU A 606 19.77 -4.63 3.63
C GLU A 606 19.49 -6.14 3.41
N LEU A 607 19.33 -6.56 2.15
CA LEU A 607 18.85 -7.90 1.81
C LEU A 607 19.97 -8.93 1.65
N LEU A 608 21.02 -8.61 0.90
CA LEU A 608 22.20 -9.45 0.64
C LEU A 608 23.48 -8.65 0.88
N SER A 609 24.60 -9.35 1.09
CA SER A 609 25.91 -8.71 1.01
C SER A 609 26.20 -8.18 -0.39
N PHE A 610 27.15 -7.25 -0.50
CA PHE A 610 27.56 -6.68 -1.79
C PHE A 610 27.98 -7.77 -2.79
N ASP A 611 28.83 -8.70 -2.36
CA ASP A 611 29.36 -9.75 -3.23
C ASP A 611 28.29 -10.77 -3.63
N GLU A 612 27.35 -11.12 -2.75
CA GLU A 612 26.21 -11.98 -3.09
C GLU A 612 25.30 -11.31 -4.14
N ALA A 613 24.94 -10.03 -3.94
CA ALA A 613 24.13 -9.28 -4.88
C ALA A 613 24.82 -9.13 -6.24
N LEU A 614 26.13 -8.86 -6.24
CA LEU A 614 26.91 -8.75 -7.47
C LEU A 614 27.05 -10.12 -8.17
N ASN A 615 27.24 -11.20 -7.41
CA ASN A 615 27.26 -12.57 -7.94
C ASN A 615 25.97 -12.90 -8.70
N TYR A 616 24.82 -12.51 -8.15
CA TYR A 616 23.53 -12.63 -8.84
C TYR A 616 23.52 -11.86 -10.16
N GLN A 617 24.05 -10.64 -10.20
CA GLN A 617 24.10 -9.83 -11.42
C GLN A 617 25.09 -10.39 -12.45
N ILE A 618 26.25 -10.90 -12.02
CA ILE A 618 27.19 -11.62 -12.89
C ILE A 618 26.46 -12.82 -13.53
N TYR A 619 25.79 -13.62 -12.71
CA TYR A 619 25.06 -14.80 -13.16
C TYR A 619 23.95 -14.49 -14.18
N GLN A 620 23.16 -13.43 -13.96
CA GLN A 620 21.92 -13.17 -14.70
C GLN A 620 22.07 -12.19 -15.86
N LYS A 621 23.12 -11.35 -15.86
CA LYS A 621 23.33 -10.32 -16.89
C LYS A 621 24.59 -10.55 -17.71
N ILE A 622 25.60 -11.20 -17.15
CA ILE A 622 26.91 -11.36 -17.79
C ILE A 622 27.01 -12.75 -18.44
N LEU A 623 26.91 -13.81 -17.64
CA LEU A 623 27.08 -15.18 -18.12
C LEU A 623 26.12 -15.59 -19.25
N PRO A 624 24.84 -15.16 -19.31
CA PRO A 624 23.91 -15.59 -20.35
C PRO A 624 24.29 -15.14 -21.76
N ARG A 625 25.25 -14.23 -21.87
CA ARG A 625 25.78 -13.70 -23.14
C ARG A 625 26.89 -14.56 -23.73
N ILE A 626 27.41 -15.52 -22.98
CA ILE A 626 28.56 -16.34 -23.36
C ILE A 626 28.04 -17.64 -23.98
N ALA A 627 28.35 -17.83 -25.26
CA ALA A 627 28.15 -19.07 -25.99
C ALA A 627 29.16 -19.17 -27.14
N GLY A 628 29.67 -20.35 -27.40
CA GLY A 628 30.67 -20.56 -28.46
C GLY A 628 31.37 -21.90 -28.39
N SER A 629 32.10 -22.21 -29.46
CA SER A 629 32.92 -23.41 -29.66
C SER A 629 34.39 -23.08 -29.95
N ASP A 630 34.79 -21.81 -29.85
CA ASP A 630 36.17 -21.39 -30.16
C ASP A 630 37.03 -21.26 -28.89
N GLY A 631 38.36 -21.34 -29.06
CA GLY A 631 39.30 -21.24 -27.94
C GLY A 631 39.27 -19.90 -27.20
N ARG A 632 38.81 -18.81 -27.86
CA ARG A 632 38.61 -17.51 -27.19
C ARG A 632 37.51 -17.63 -26.13
N THR A 633 36.44 -18.36 -26.43
CA THR A 633 35.35 -18.62 -25.48
C THR A 633 35.87 -19.38 -24.26
N GLU A 634 36.73 -20.38 -24.47
CA GLU A 634 37.38 -21.12 -23.37
C GLU A 634 38.24 -20.21 -22.49
N GLU A 635 39.09 -19.36 -23.09
CA GLU A 635 39.92 -18.40 -22.34
C GLU A 635 39.09 -17.42 -21.52
N VAL A 636 38.00 -16.90 -22.11
CA VAL A 636 37.06 -16.01 -21.41
C VAL A 636 36.45 -16.71 -20.20
N LEU A 637 35.99 -17.96 -20.36
CA LEU A 637 35.41 -18.73 -19.25
C LEU A 637 36.43 -18.99 -18.13
N LYS A 638 37.68 -19.32 -18.46
CA LYS A 638 38.76 -19.51 -17.49
C LYS A 638 39.06 -18.22 -16.71
N LYS A 639 39.17 -17.08 -17.40
CA LYS A 639 39.41 -15.78 -16.77
C LYS A 639 38.26 -15.34 -15.86
N LEU A 640 37.01 -15.53 -16.30
CA LEU A 640 35.85 -15.24 -15.45
C LEU A 640 35.80 -16.16 -14.22
N TYR A 641 36.16 -17.45 -14.39
CA TYR A 641 36.23 -18.39 -13.27
C TYR A 641 37.28 -17.93 -12.26
N GLN A 642 38.46 -17.53 -12.73
CA GLN A 642 39.52 -16.97 -11.90
C GLN A 642 39.08 -15.70 -11.16
N LEU A 643 38.34 -14.80 -11.81
CA LEU A 643 37.76 -13.63 -11.15
C LEU A 643 36.77 -14.02 -10.03
N CYS A 644 36.05 -15.13 -10.17
CA CYS A 644 35.08 -15.58 -9.17
C CYS A 644 35.71 -16.31 -7.97
N VAL A 645 36.82 -17.03 -8.18
CA VAL A 645 37.44 -17.92 -7.17
C VAL A 645 38.79 -17.38 -6.66
N ASN A 646 39.38 -16.38 -7.33
CA ASN A 646 40.77 -15.93 -7.15
C ASN A 646 41.82 -17.05 -7.34
N GLN A 647 41.51 -18.06 -8.15
CA GLN A 647 42.39 -19.20 -8.45
C GLN A 647 42.30 -19.58 -9.93
N GLU A 648 43.38 -20.08 -10.51
CA GLU A 648 43.35 -20.58 -11.90
C GLU A 648 42.50 -21.84 -12.01
N PHE A 649 41.84 -22.01 -13.16
CA PHE A 649 41.05 -23.22 -13.43
C PHE A 649 41.98 -24.42 -13.66
N ASN A 650 41.89 -25.44 -12.80
CA ASN A 650 42.53 -26.73 -12.98
C ASN A 650 41.47 -27.82 -13.22
N SER A 651 41.56 -28.55 -14.34
CA SER A 651 40.57 -29.56 -14.74
C SER A 651 40.49 -30.76 -13.77
N GLY A 652 41.50 -30.94 -12.92
CA GLY A 652 41.60 -32.05 -11.94
C GLY A 652 40.96 -31.83 -10.56
N ASP A 653 40.76 -30.58 -10.10
CA ASP A 653 40.48 -30.26 -8.68
C ASP A 653 39.05 -29.75 -8.42
N LEU A 654 38.08 -30.16 -9.25
CA LEU A 654 36.72 -29.65 -9.16
C LEU A 654 35.87 -30.42 -8.14
N HIS A 655 36.20 -30.27 -6.85
CA HIS A 655 35.29 -30.65 -5.79
C HIS A 655 34.29 -29.51 -5.56
N ASP A 656 32.99 -29.84 -5.56
CA ASP A 656 31.88 -28.89 -5.31
C ASP A 656 32.04 -28.17 -3.94
N GLU A 657 32.84 -28.73 -3.03
CA GLU A 657 33.17 -28.19 -1.71
C GLU A 657 34.10 -26.97 -1.78
N ASP A 658 35.08 -26.93 -2.69
CA ASP A 658 36.04 -25.82 -2.81
C ASP A 658 35.40 -24.55 -3.39
N ILE A 659 34.37 -24.71 -4.22
CA ILE A 659 33.62 -23.60 -4.85
C ILE A 659 32.73 -22.86 -3.83
N SER A 660 32.42 -23.49 -2.69
CA SER A 660 31.52 -22.91 -1.68
C SER A 660 32.11 -21.66 -1.00
N TYR A 661 33.44 -21.54 -0.95
CA TYR A 661 34.16 -20.39 -0.37
C TYR A 661 34.55 -19.33 -1.40
N ALA A 662 34.19 -19.52 -2.68
CA ALA A 662 34.51 -18.56 -3.73
C ALA A 662 33.74 -17.24 -3.55
N LYS A 663 34.40 -16.13 -3.90
CA LYS A 663 33.82 -14.77 -3.84
C LYS A 663 32.48 -14.69 -4.57
N TYR A 664 32.41 -15.31 -5.75
CA TYR A 664 31.19 -15.42 -6.55
C TYR A 664 30.81 -16.88 -6.82
N ALA A 665 30.55 -17.65 -5.75
CA ALA A 665 30.32 -19.10 -5.78
C ALA A 665 29.31 -19.57 -6.84
N ARG A 666 28.12 -18.95 -6.91
CA ARG A 666 27.09 -19.28 -7.92
C ARG A 666 27.59 -19.13 -9.36
N SER A 667 28.24 -18.01 -9.67
CA SER A 667 28.83 -17.77 -10.99
C SER A 667 29.98 -18.74 -11.28
N ALA A 668 30.86 -18.99 -10.30
CA ALA A 668 31.93 -19.97 -10.43
C ALA A 668 31.41 -21.39 -10.73
N LYS A 669 30.33 -21.82 -10.06
CA LYS A 669 29.71 -23.14 -10.28
C LYS A 669 29.15 -23.27 -11.70
N LYS A 670 28.53 -22.21 -12.24
CA LYS A 670 28.03 -22.21 -13.63
C LYS A 670 29.17 -22.20 -14.64
N LEU A 671 30.18 -21.36 -14.43
CA LEU A 671 31.38 -21.29 -15.27
C LEU A 671 32.11 -22.64 -15.33
N SER A 672 32.26 -23.33 -14.19
CA SER A 672 32.83 -24.68 -14.13
C SER A 672 32.05 -25.68 -15.00
N ARG A 673 30.71 -25.66 -14.94
CA ARG A 673 29.86 -26.50 -15.80
C ARG A 673 30.02 -26.16 -17.27
N MET A 674 30.06 -24.87 -17.61
CA MET A 674 30.25 -24.40 -18.98
C MET A 674 31.62 -24.81 -19.54
N LEU A 675 32.69 -24.73 -18.72
CA LEU A 675 34.03 -25.18 -19.09
C LEU A 675 34.08 -26.69 -19.32
N ARG A 676 33.56 -27.49 -18.38
CA ARG A 676 33.47 -28.96 -18.56
C ARG A 676 32.74 -29.31 -19.85
N ARG A 677 31.62 -28.65 -20.14
CA ARG A 677 30.88 -28.90 -21.36
C ARG A 677 31.68 -28.54 -22.61
N PHE A 678 32.40 -27.43 -22.58
CA PHE A 678 33.29 -27.07 -23.68
C PHE A 678 34.37 -28.14 -23.91
N GLU A 679 34.96 -28.67 -22.84
CA GLU A 679 35.96 -29.75 -22.92
C GLU A 679 35.39 -31.06 -23.48
N TYR A 680 34.16 -31.43 -23.11
CA TYR A 680 33.54 -32.68 -23.56
C TYR A 680 32.88 -32.58 -24.94
N ASP A 681 32.13 -31.51 -25.19
CA ASP A 681 31.24 -31.38 -26.36
C ASP A 681 31.83 -30.46 -27.44
N GLY A 682 32.91 -29.71 -27.15
CA GLY A 682 33.48 -28.71 -28.05
C GLY A 682 32.63 -27.45 -28.24
N PHE A 683 31.51 -27.33 -27.52
CA PHE A 683 30.62 -26.18 -27.53
C PHE A 683 30.04 -25.95 -26.14
N THR A 684 29.83 -24.69 -25.78
CA THR A 684 29.19 -24.33 -24.51
C THR A 684 28.27 -23.14 -24.67
N SER A 685 27.27 -23.09 -23.81
CA SER A 685 26.28 -22.03 -23.74
C SER A 685 25.75 -21.97 -22.32
N PHE A 686 25.42 -20.78 -21.84
CA PHE A 686 24.77 -20.62 -20.54
C PHE A 686 23.45 -21.41 -20.45
N TRP A 687 22.75 -21.57 -21.58
CA TRP A 687 21.40 -22.13 -21.64
C TRP A 687 21.36 -23.66 -21.65
N LEU A 688 22.49 -24.29 -21.92
CA LEU A 688 22.58 -25.74 -22.09
C LEU A 688 22.96 -26.44 -20.78
#